data_AF-A0A518EUP5-F1
#
_entry.id   AF-A0A518EUP5-F1
#
_cell.length_a   1.000
_cell.length_b   1.000
_cell.length_c   1.000
_cell.angle_alpha   90.00
_cell.angle_beta   90.00
_cell.angle_gamma   90.00
#
_symmetry.space_group_name_H-M   'P 1'
#
loop_
_entity.id
_entity.type
_entity.pdbx_description
1 polymer ?
#
loop_
_entity_poly.entity_id
_entity_poly.type
_entity_poly.pdbx_seq_one_letter_code
_entity_poly.pdbx_strand_id
1 'polypeptide(L)'
;MTPGLATRAAALPLLAAAFLHSSSEVSAWPHQGGEGSTAPEAKELSADDWSGIRAAYDRERHAFFATEEGHAALLHGQGCTAHFDGQGAWIEPGHAGWSLGLSLARYGFEGEFTEVQGTHGVRPEGQRLTYDWGETLSEWWINDTRGLEHGFTVHERPPGSAGAADQPLVFEMAVRGDLRAIATFDRRGVRFVDEEGEVRSTYEGLVAYDADGVPLQAWIDTTGAGFRIAVCEGTARYPLTVDPIVQAAYLKSAVAEAGDNFGISADISGDTVVVGAWGEDGSSTGVNGNQADNGANFSGAAYVFVRSGGTWSQEAYLKASNTGQSDYFGFSVGISRDTIVVGAYGEDSDATGINGNQSSNAAQNAGAAYIFQRTGTTWTQQAYLKASNTDVNDKFGHKVAITGGTVIVSAENEQSSATGVDGDQLDNSAGSSGAAYIFHRSGTRWSQQAYLKASNTEPADYFGAEVALSGDTAVVSSLWESSGATGVNGDQSDNSVGTAGAVYVFHRTAGVWSQQAYLKPSNTMTFHYFGYSVGISGDTIAIGALGDRSDSTGVNGSQADVGLIRAGAAYIFQRTGGVWRQEAYMKTSNPEYGDELGRSIAISGDVVVAGAIWEDSAASGVNGDQSDNSRSDAGAAYLYHRSEGVWTQRAYLKASNPGGSDLFGYSVAISGGTVLIATQGEDSNATGVNGNGSNNSAGNAGAAYIFNVGGLGNIGVSICAPGVPNSTGLPAELAVRGSSVALDNQVELFARNLPLGNFGYFLTSRTYGPPATPMGSQGAICLDGSIGRYIGPGQIRSSGSSGTFALSIDLTQTPQPSGFVSVLAGETWSFQAWYRDAIGGQVTSNFTDGVELTFR
;
A
#
# COMPACT_ATOMS: atom_id res chain seq x y z
N MET A 1 17.09 54.62 -44.77
CA MET A 1 16.13 55.01 -43.72
C MET A 1 15.69 53.72 -43.03
N THR A 2 15.76 53.67 -41.71
CA THR A 2 15.31 52.59 -40.79
C THR A 2 14.09 53.09 -39.97
N PRO A 3 13.41 52.32 -39.09
CA PRO A 3 13.51 50.89 -38.68
C PRO A 3 12.41 50.01 -39.36
N GLY A 4 12.09 48.75 -38.98
CA GLY A 4 12.63 47.80 -37.97
C GLY A 4 11.62 46.67 -37.62
N LEU A 5 11.78 46.04 -36.44
CA LEU A 5 11.00 44.91 -35.85
C LEU A 5 11.09 43.52 -36.54
N ALA A 6 11.30 42.50 -35.71
CA ALA A 6 11.32 41.09 -36.07
C ALA A 6 10.55 40.28 -35.02
N THR A 7 9.74 39.32 -35.46
CA THR A 7 9.00 38.37 -34.61
C THR A 7 9.28 36.95 -35.09
N ARG A 8 9.65 36.06 -34.17
CA ARG A 8 9.70 34.61 -34.42
C ARG A 8 8.27 34.06 -34.33
N ALA A 9 7.86 33.27 -35.32
CA ALA A 9 6.65 32.47 -35.24
C ALA A 9 7.03 31.00 -35.00
N ALA A 10 6.38 30.35 -34.04
CA ALA A 10 6.48 28.92 -33.82
C ALA A 10 5.60 28.16 -34.82
N ALA A 11 5.95 26.90 -35.12
CA ALA A 11 5.18 26.04 -36.01
C ALA A 11 4.39 24.99 -35.21
N LEU A 12 3.07 24.96 -35.40
CA LEU A 12 2.24 23.81 -35.05
C LEU A 12 2.23 22.81 -36.23
N PRO A 13 2.20 21.49 -35.96
CA PRO A 13 1.65 20.52 -36.89
C PRO A 13 0.16 20.32 -36.64
N LEU A 14 -0.69 20.57 -37.65
CA LEU A 14 -2.05 20.03 -37.68
C LEU A 14 -1.99 18.53 -37.97
N LEU A 15 -2.84 17.74 -37.32
CA LEU A 15 -3.27 16.44 -37.82
C LEU A 15 -4.77 16.23 -37.55
N ALA A 16 -5.47 15.76 -38.58
CA ALA A 16 -6.93 15.82 -38.63
C ALA A 16 -7.58 14.55 -38.07
N ALA A 17 -8.64 14.73 -37.29
CA ALA A 17 -9.52 13.63 -36.86
C ALA A 17 -10.41 13.16 -38.03
N ALA A 18 -10.56 11.84 -38.16
CA ALA A 18 -11.53 11.22 -39.06
C ALA A 18 -12.20 10.01 -38.38
N PHE A 19 -13.36 10.24 -37.76
CA PHE A 19 -14.29 9.18 -37.41
C PHE A 19 -15.16 8.83 -38.64
N LEU A 20 -15.39 7.53 -38.89
CA LEU A 20 -16.58 7.05 -39.62
C LEU A 20 -16.85 5.57 -39.30
N HIS A 21 -18.12 5.24 -39.09
CA HIS A 21 -18.59 3.89 -38.78
C HIS A 21 -19.08 3.13 -40.03
N SER A 22 -18.98 1.80 -39.96
CA SER A 22 -19.83 0.78 -40.62
C SER A 22 -19.95 0.68 -42.16
N SER A 23 -19.44 -0.46 -42.65
CA SER A 23 -20.11 -1.43 -43.54
C SER A 23 -20.18 -1.23 -45.08
N SER A 24 -20.16 -2.39 -45.75
CA SER A 24 -20.44 -2.70 -47.17
C SER A 24 -19.37 -2.43 -48.24
N GLU A 25 -19.17 -3.44 -49.08
CA GLU A 25 -18.30 -3.45 -50.27
C GLU A 25 -18.88 -2.56 -51.39
N VAL A 26 -18.04 -1.84 -52.16
CA VAL A 26 -18.22 -1.64 -53.61
C VAL A 26 -16.85 -1.49 -54.30
N SER A 27 -16.79 -1.99 -55.54
CA SER A 27 -15.65 -2.12 -56.46
C SER A 27 -14.83 -0.86 -56.79
N ALA A 28 -13.53 -1.07 -57.02
CA ALA A 28 -12.62 -0.13 -57.68
C ALA A 28 -12.99 0.15 -59.16
N TRP A 29 -12.75 1.38 -59.62
CA TRP A 29 -12.69 1.78 -61.03
C TRP A 29 -11.36 2.49 -61.34
N PRO A 30 -10.84 2.41 -62.59
CA PRO A 30 -9.40 2.58 -62.85
C PRO A 30 -9.03 4.01 -63.30
N HIS A 31 -7.78 4.40 -63.05
CA HIS A 31 -7.16 5.53 -63.75
C HIS A 31 -5.81 5.17 -64.37
N GLN A 32 -5.58 5.74 -65.56
CA GLN A 32 -4.49 5.40 -66.47
C GLN A 32 -3.14 6.02 -66.09
N GLY A 33 -2.08 5.35 -66.52
CA GLY A 33 -0.70 5.66 -66.17
C GLY A 33 -0.21 7.08 -66.45
N GLY A 34 0.62 7.54 -65.52
CA GLY A 34 1.57 8.64 -65.68
C GLY A 34 2.79 8.32 -64.81
N GLU A 35 3.88 7.88 -65.43
CA GLU A 35 5.14 7.62 -64.72
C GLU A 35 5.76 8.94 -64.24
N GLY A 36 6.39 8.96 -63.06
CA GLY A 36 7.30 10.07 -62.71
C GLY A 36 7.30 10.66 -61.31
N SER A 37 6.65 10.06 -60.29
CA SER A 37 7.01 10.34 -58.90
C SER A 37 6.74 9.16 -57.99
N THR A 38 7.79 8.54 -57.46
CA THR A 38 7.66 7.65 -56.30
C THR A 38 7.20 8.50 -55.12
N ALA A 39 6.01 8.22 -54.58
CA ALA A 39 5.69 8.65 -53.23
C ALA A 39 6.77 8.07 -52.29
N PRO A 40 7.23 8.79 -51.27
CA PRO A 40 8.10 8.19 -50.27
C PRO A 40 7.37 7.01 -49.66
N GLU A 41 8.05 5.87 -49.56
CA GLU A 41 7.54 4.72 -48.80
C GLU A 41 7.17 5.21 -47.40
N ALA A 42 5.99 4.82 -46.92
CA ALA A 42 5.62 5.09 -45.55
C ALA A 42 6.64 4.37 -44.65
N LYS A 43 7.56 5.12 -44.07
CA LYS A 43 8.55 4.59 -43.13
C LYS A 43 7.76 4.03 -41.95
N GLU A 44 7.70 2.71 -41.84
CA GLU A 44 7.12 2.07 -40.66
C GLU A 44 7.84 2.60 -39.43
N LEU A 45 7.07 3.18 -38.52
CA LEU A 45 7.57 3.69 -37.25
C LEU A 45 8.06 2.47 -36.44
N SER A 46 9.30 2.54 -35.95
CA SER A 46 9.87 1.51 -35.10
C SER A 46 9.14 1.43 -33.76
N ALA A 47 9.39 0.37 -32.98
CA ALA A 47 8.87 0.29 -31.61
C ALA A 47 9.32 1.49 -30.77
N ASP A 48 10.56 1.94 -30.94
CA ASP A 48 11.13 3.12 -30.29
C ASP A 48 10.47 4.43 -30.77
N ASP A 49 10.15 4.56 -32.07
CA ASP A 49 9.38 5.69 -32.58
C ASP A 49 7.96 5.70 -31.95
N TRP A 50 7.32 4.54 -31.81
CA TRP A 50 6.00 4.41 -31.18
C TRP A 50 6.01 4.66 -29.67
N SER A 51 7.03 4.21 -28.93
CA SER A 51 7.16 4.51 -27.51
C SER A 51 7.40 6.01 -27.29
N GLY A 52 8.28 6.64 -28.08
CA GLY A 52 8.49 8.08 -28.05
C GLY A 52 7.23 8.89 -28.43
N ILE A 53 6.43 8.40 -29.37
CA ILE A 53 5.12 9.00 -29.71
C ILE A 53 4.11 8.81 -28.57
N ARG A 54 4.06 7.65 -27.92
CA ARG A 54 3.13 7.38 -26.81
C ARG A 54 3.52 8.19 -25.56
N ALA A 55 4.80 8.22 -25.16
CA ALA A 55 5.28 9.08 -24.08
C ALA A 55 5.03 10.58 -24.34
N ALA A 56 5.23 11.03 -25.59
CA ALA A 56 4.87 12.40 -25.97
C ALA A 56 3.34 12.63 -25.96
N TYR A 57 2.55 11.65 -26.36
CA TYR A 57 1.09 11.72 -26.31
C TYR A 57 0.59 11.80 -24.86
N ASP A 58 1.05 10.92 -23.97
CA ASP A 58 0.56 10.83 -22.59
C ASP A 58 1.00 12.03 -21.74
N ARG A 59 2.21 12.57 -21.95
CA ARG A 59 2.66 13.84 -21.35
C ARG A 59 1.75 15.01 -21.71
N GLU A 60 1.40 15.16 -22.99
CA GLU A 60 0.55 16.27 -23.45
C GLU A 60 -0.95 16.01 -23.15
N ARG A 61 -1.36 14.74 -23.01
CA ARG A 61 -2.73 14.30 -22.70
C ARG A 61 -3.19 14.74 -21.31
N HIS A 62 -2.28 14.78 -20.34
CA HIS A 62 -2.56 15.23 -18.98
C HIS A 62 -2.12 16.68 -18.70
N ALA A 63 -1.45 17.33 -19.66
CA ALA A 63 -1.01 18.71 -19.51
C ALA A 63 -2.16 19.72 -19.39
N PHE A 64 -1.93 20.76 -18.59
CA PHE A 64 -2.76 21.97 -18.59
C PHE A 64 -2.46 22.83 -19.82
N PHE A 65 -3.49 23.23 -20.55
CA PHE A 65 -3.37 24.09 -21.74
C PHE A 65 -4.14 25.40 -21.58
N ALA A 66 -3.66 26.47 -22.21
CA ALA A 66 -4.29 27.79 -22.16
C ALA A 66 -5.57 27.85 -23.01
N THR A 67 -6.55 28.63 -22.55
CA THR A 67 -7.82 28.92 -23.23
C THR A 67 -8.07 30.43 -23.26
N GLU A 68 -9.11 30.91 -23.96
CA GLU A 68 -9.45 32.34 -23.95
C GLU A 68 -9.91 32.84 -22.56
N GLU A 69 -10.38 31.93 -21.70
CA GLU A 69 -10.94 32.23 -20.37
C GLU A 69 -10.02 31.83 -19.21
N GLY A 70 -8.82 31.29 -19.51
CA GLY A 70 -7.84 30.87 -18.50
C GLY A 70 -7.04 29.66 -18.95
N HIS A 71 -7.20 28.53 -18.25
CA HIS A 71 -6.62 27.24 -18.61
C HIS A 71 -7.68 26.14 -18.63
N ALA A 72 -7.34 24.97 -19.17
CA ALA A 72 -8.16 23.77 -19.07
C ALA A 72 -7.27 22.51 -19.01
N ALA A 73 -7.86 21.41 -18.54
CA ALA A 73 -7.26 20.09 -18.47
C ALA A 73 -8.32 19.05 -18.85
N LEU A 74 -7.94 18.04 -19.63
CA LEU A 74 -8.83 16.94 -20.01
C LEU A 74 -8.73 15.82 -18.95
N LEU A 75 -9.82 15.59 -18.22
CA LEU A 75 -9.92 14.57 -17.17
C LEU A 75 -10.27 13.22 -17.81
N HIS A 76 -9.27 12.59 -18.42
CA HIS A 76 -9.46 11.43 -19.29
C HIS A 76 -10.12 10.21 -18.65
N GLY A 77 -9.90 9.96 -17.35
CA GLY A 77 -10.57 8.89 -16.60
C GLY A 77 -12.07 9.16 -16.34
N GLN A 78 -12.52 10.40 -16.53
CA GLN A 78 -13.87 10.87 -16.20
C GLN A 78 -14.65 11.35 -17.45
N GLY A 79 -13.99 11.38 -18.62
CA GLY A 79 -14.60 11.78 -19.89
C GLY A 79 -15.07 13.24 -19.95
N CYS A 80 -14.45 14.13 -19.16
CA CYS A 80 -14.85 15.54 -19.04
C CYS A 80 -13.66 16.50 -19.09
N THR A 81 -13.94 17.79 -19.18
CA THR A 81 -12.94 18.87 -19.14
C THR A 81 -13.07 19.63 -17.82
N ALA A 82 -11.95 19.86 -17.16
CA ALA A 82 -11.85 20.83 -16.07
C ALA A 82 -11.34 22.16 -16.64
N HIS A 83 -12.09 23.23 -16.41
CA HIS A 83 -11.75 24.60 -16.78
C HIS A 83 -11.22 25.36 -15.56
N PHE A 84 -10.26 26.23 -15.78
CA PHE A 84 -9.54 26.97 -14.75
C PHE A 84 -9.66 28.45 -15.02
N ASP A 85 -10.74 29.04 -14.50
CA ASP A 85 -11.25 30.39 -14.78
C ASP A 85 -10.52 31.52 -14.05
N GLY A 86 -9.48 31.17 -13.30
CA GLY A 86 -8.74 32.10 -12.45
C GLY A 86 -9.19 32.16 -10.99
N GLN A 87 -10.30 31.51 -10.63
CA GLN A 87 -10.80 31.39 -9.25
C GLN A 87 -10.63 29.98 -8.68
N GLY A 88 -10.42 28.99 -9.55
CA GLY A 88 -10.17 27.59 -9.20
C GLY A 88 -10.62 26.67 -10.34
N ALA A 89 -11.06 25.46 -10.02
CA ALA A 89 -11.58 24.51 -11.00
C ALA A 89 -13.08 24.73 -11.30
N TRP A 90 -13.49 24.38 -12.51
CA TRP A 90 -14.88 24.23 -12.96
C TRP A 90 -14.99 22.97 -13.83
N ILE A 91 -15.78 22.00 -13.37
CA ILE A 91 -15.92 20.68 -13.99
C ILE A 91 -17.35 20.53 -14.49
N GLU A 92 -17.51 20.29 -15.79
CA GLU A 92 -18.81 20.08 -16.43
C GLU A 92 -18.74 18.87 -17.37
N PRO A 93 -19.18 17.68 -16.93
CA PRO A 93 -19.24 16.52 -17.80
C PRO A 93 -20.40 16.67 -18.77
N GLY A 94 -20.10 16.89 -20.05
CA GLY A 94 -21.09 17.18 -21.12
C GLY A 94 -22.15 16.09 -21.42
N HIS A 95 -22.20 15.03 -20.61
CA HIS A 95 -23.20 13.97 -20.65
C HIS A 95 -23.95 13.76 -19.31
N ALA A 96 -23.52 14.41 -18.22
CA ALA A 96 -23.99 14.09 -16.86
C ALA A 96 -25.02 15.07 -16.28
N GLY A 97 -25.20 16.25 -16.89
CA GLY A 97 -26.25 17.21 -16.52
C GLY A 97 -26.03 17.93 -15.19
N TRP A 98 -24.79 18.01 -14.71
CA TRP A 98 -24.38 18.74 -13.51
C TRP A 98 -23.06 19.49 -13.75
N SER A 99 -22.85 20.56 -12.99
CA SER A 99 -21.60 21.32 -12.93
C SER A 99 -21.06 21.41 -11.49
N LEU A 100 -19.74 21.38 -11.33
CA LEU A 100 -19.03 21.54 -10.06
C LEU A 100 -17.88 22.52 -10.22
N GLY A 101 -18.02 23.71 -9.65
CA GLY A 101 -16.92 24.64 -9.46
C GLY A 101 -16.38 24.59 -8.03
N LEU A 102 -15.07 24.59 -7.89
CA LEU A 102 -14.35 24.73 -6.61
C LEU A 102 -13.46 25.97 -6.68
N SER A 103 -13.56 26.83 -5.67
CA SER A 103 -12.76 28.06 -5.61
C SER A 103 -12.45 28.44 -4.16
N LEU A 104 -11.19 28.74 -3.85
CA LEU A 104 -10.80 29.28 -2.56
C LEU A 104 -11.36 30.70 -2.41
N ALA A 105 -12.27 30.91 -1.45
CA ALA A 105 -12.85 32.22 -1.18
C ALA A 105 -11.96 33.07 -0.28
N ARG A 106 -11.36 32.46 0.75
CA ARG A 106 -10.50 33.12 1.73
C ARG A 106 -9.72 32.12 2.57
N TYR A 107 -8.62 32.57 3.17
CA TYR A 107 -7.81 31.78 4.10
C TYR A 107 -7.34 32.62 5.29
N GLY A 108 -7.06 31.98 6.44
CA GLY A 108 -6.55 32.66 7.63
C GLY A 108 -7.17 32.14 8.92
N PHE A 109 -7.20 33.00 9.94
CA PHE A 109 -7.72 32.67 11.27
C PHE A 109 -9.12 33.30 11.48
N GLU A 110 -9.89 32.77 12.43
CA GLU A 110 -11.27 33.22 12.66
C GLU A 110 -11.32 34.69 13.09
N GLY A 111 -11.96 35.53 12.27
CA GLY A 111 -12.01 36.99 12.45
C GLY A 111 -10.89 37.78 11.76
N GLU A 112 -9.84 37.13 11.25
CA GLU A 112 -8.75 37.74 10.47
C GLU A 112 -8.44 36.90 9.22
N PHE A 113 -9.43 36.84 8.32
CA PHE A 113 -9.30 36.19 7.02
C PHE A 113 -8.64 37.11 5.98
N THR A 114 -7.74 36.55 5.19
CA THR A 114 -7.31 37.10 3.90
C THR A 114 -8.29 36.64 2.83
N GLU A 115 -9.12 37.56 2.34
CA GLU A 115 -10.03 37.33 1.22
C GLU A 115 -9.25 37.12 -0.08
N VAL A 116 -9.55 36.07 -0.84
CA VAL A 116 -8.93 35.80 -2.13
C VAL A 116 -9.66 36.61 -3.20
N GLN A 117 -8.98 37.58 -3.81
CA GLN A 117 -9.56 38.47 -4.82
C GLN A 117 -8.61 38.64 -6.01
N GLY A 118 -9.18 38.52 -7.22
CA GLY A 118 -8.44 38.66 -8.48
C GLY A 118 -7.65 37.41 -8.87
N THR A 119 -6.96 37.49 -10.01
CA THR A 119 -6.07 36.43 -10.50
C THR A 119 -4.61 36.80 -10.22
N HIS A 120 -3.93 35.99 -9.40
CA HIS A 120 -2.51 36.16 -9.10
C HIS A 120 -1.76 34.87 -9.43
N GLY A 121 -0.74 35.00 -10.28
CA GLY A 121 0.23 33.94 -10.61
C GLY A 121 -0.36 32.58 -10.95
N VAL A 122 -0.97 32.41 -12.13
CA VAL A 122 -1.32 31.07 -12.63
C VAL A 122 -0.11 30.49 -13.37
N ARG A 123 0.38 29.34 -12.93
CA ARG A 123 1.54 28.64 -13.50
C ARG A 123 1.19 27.20 -13.88
N PRO A 124 0.91 26.92 -15.17
CA PRO A 124 0.84 25.55 -15.68
C PRO A 124 2.26 25.02 -15.94
N GLU A 125 2.57 23.86 -15.36
CA GLU A 125 3.85 23.16 -15.46
C GLU A 125 3.54 21.68 -15.73
N GLY A 126 3.33 21.34 -17.01
CA GLY A 126 2.93 19.99 -17.44
C GLY A 126 1.59 19.57 -16.81
N GLN A 127 1.63 18.48 -16.05
CA GLN A 127 0.49 17.88 -15.33
C GLN A 127 0.04 18.68 -14.08
N ARG A 128 0.69 19.81 -13.76
CA ARG A 128 0.39 20.63 -12.58
C ARG A 128 -0.05 22.05 -12.97
N LEU A 129 -1.01 22.61 -12.25
CA LEU A 129 -1.35 24.03 -12.29
C LEU A 129 -1.32 24.61 -10.87
N THR A 130 -0.58 25.71 -10.69
CA THR A 130 -0.44 26.41 -9.41
C THR A 130 -1.06 27.80 -9.50
N TYR A 131 -1.81 28.19 -8.47
CA TYR A 131 -2.25 29.56 -8.18
C TYR A 131 -1.42 30.12 -7.01
N ASP A 132 -0.80 31.28 -7.19
CA ASP A 132 -0.04 31.95 -6.13
C ASP A 132 -0.87 33.08 -5.50
N TRP A 133 -1.51 32.78 -4.36
CA TRP A 133 -2.36 33.69 -3.60
C TRP A 133 -1.55 34.65 -2.71
N GLY A 134 -0.67 35.42 -3.35
CA GLY A 134 0.34 36.27 -2.72
C GLY A 134 1.62 35.50 -2.43
N GLU A 135 2.42 35.99 -1.48
CA GLU A 135 3.67 35.34 -1.05
C GLU A 135 3.42 34.22 -0.02
N THR A 136 2.25 34.21 0.63
CA THR A 136 1.92 33.36 1.78
C THR A 136 1.39 31.98 1.41
N LEU A 137 0.71 31.84 0.27
CA LEU A 137 -0.07 30.64 -0.07
C LEU A 137 0.00 30.32 -1.56
N SER A 138 0.37 29.09 -1.90
CA SER A 138 0.12 28.52 -3.22
C SER A 138 -0.97 27.44 -3.12
N GLU A 139 -2.01 27.55 -3.93
CA GLU A 139 -2.99 26.47 -4.19
C GLU A 139 -2.56 25.73 -5.45
N TRP A 140 -2.71 24.40 -5.47
CA TRP A 140 -2.23 23.61 -6.59
C TRP A 140 -3.18 22.47 -6.96
N TRP A 141 -3.14 22.14 -8.25
CA TRP A 141 -3.94 21.12 -8.89
C TRP A 141 -3.02 20.21 -9.71
N ILE A 142 -3.20 18.89 -9.63
CA ILE A 142 -2.49 17.91 -10.46
C ILE A 142 -3.54 17.14 -11.25
N ASN A 143 -3.44 17.17 -12.60
CA ASN A 143 -4.25 16.36 -13.49
C ASN A 143 -3.43 15.16 -13.95
N ASP A 144 -3.83 13.95 -13.56
CA ASP A 144 -3.22 12.73 -14.07
C ASP A 144 -4.31 11.67 -14.37
N THR A 145 -3.90 10.41 -14.53
CA THR A 145 -4.81 9.29 -14.82
C THR A 145 -5.81 8.99 -13.70
N ARG A 146 -5.53 9.40 -12.46
CA ARG A 146 -6.42 9.24 -11.30
C ARG A 146 -7.59 10.23 -11.35
N GLY A 147 -7.40 11.36 -12.04
CA GLY A 147 -8.29 12.50 -12.07
C GLY A 147 -7.56 13.76 -11.63
N LEU A 148 -8.25 14.60 -10.86
CA LEU A 148 -7.74 15.89 -10.42
C LEU A 148 -7.48 15.87 -8.90
N GLU A 149 -6.21 15.95 -8.51
CA GLU A 149 -5.78 16.14 -7.12
C GLU A 149 -5.66 17.64 -6.79
N HIS A 150 -5.95 18.01 -5.54
CA HIS A 150 -6.03 19.42 -5.09
C HIS A 150 -5.40 19.56 -3.71
N GLY A 151 -4.61 20.61 -3.50
CA GLY A 151 -4.03 20.90 -2.19
C GLY A 151 -3.42 22.29 -2.07
N PHE A 152 -2.81 22.55 -0.92
CA PHE A 152 -2.24 23.85 -0.57
C PHE A 152 -0.83 23.74 0.00
N THR A 153 0.01 24.73 -0.29
CA THR A 153 1.29 24.97 0.39
C THR A 153 1.26 26.37 0.98
N VAL A 154 1.29 26.46 2.30
CA VAL A 154 1.31 27.72 3.07
C VAL A 154 2.77 28.02 3.39
N HIS A 155 3.38 28.99 2.71
CA HIS A 155 4.81 29.27 2.79
C HIS A 155 5.22 29.91 4.12
N GLU A 156 4.37 30.79 4.65
CA GLU A 156 4.56 31.48 5.93
C GLU A 156 3.25 31.56 6.71
N ARG A 157 3.31 31.81 8.03
CA ARG A 157 2.12 31.92 8.88
C ARG A 157 1.30 33.15 8.47
N PRO A 158 0.02 32.99 8.07
CA PRO A 158 -0.82 34.14 7.74
C PRO A 158 -0.92 35.13 8.91
N PRO A 159 -1.17 36.43 8.64
CA PRO A 159 -1.43 37.40 9.70
C PRO A 159 -2.56 36.93 10.61
N GLY A 160 -2.38 37.10 11.93
CA GLY A 160 -3.35 36.66 12.92
C GLY A 160 -3.18 37.36 14.26
N SER A 161 -4.30 37.66 14.92
CA SER A 161 -4.35 38.31 16.22
C SER A 161 -3.57 37.54 17.30
N ALA A 162 -3.17 38.23 18.37
CA ALA A 162 -2.35 37.66 19.44
C ALA A 162 -3.02 36.51 20.25
N GLY A 163 -4.25 36.10 19.91
CA GLY A 163 -4.93 34.92 20.44
C GLY A 163 -5.07 33.76 19.45
N ALA A 164 -4.51 33.86 18.24
CA ALA A 164 -4.70 32.86 17.18
C ALA A 164 -3.98 31.51 17.40
N ALA A 165 -3.11 31.39 18.41
CA ALA A 165 -2.31 30.17 18.64
C ALA A 165 -3.15 28.91 18.97
N ASP A 166 -4.38 29.09 19.47
CA ASP A 166 -5.33 28.00 19.74
C ASP A 166 -6.42 27.87 18.66
N GLN A 167 -6.37 28.65 17.58
CA GLN A 167 -7.35 28.61 16.48
C GLN A 167 -6.79 27.83 15.28
N PRO A 168 -7.64 27.07 14.55
CA PRO A 168 -7.21 26.47 13.30
C PRO A 168 -6.98 27.54 12.24
N LEU A 169 -5.95 27.32 11.42
CA LEU A 169 -5.85 27.92 10.09
C LEU A 169 -6.96 27.33 9.22
N VAL A 170 -7.77 28.18 8.61
CA VAL A 170 -8.94 27.79 7.82
C VAL A 170 -8.79 28.25 6.38
N PHE A 171 -9.18 27.37 5.44
CA PHE A 171 -9.37 27.64 4.02
C PHE A 171 -10.85 27.45 3.72
N GLU A 172 -11.55 28.50 3.30
CA GLU A 172 -12.99 28.41 2.99
C GLU A 172 -13.17 28.24 1.48
N MET A 173 -13.65 27.05 1.09
CA MET A 173 -13.89 26.63 -0.28
C MET A 173 -15.34 26.90 -0.66
N ALA A 174 -15.55 27.81 -1.60
CA ALA A 174 -16.86 27.99 -2.22
C ALA A 174 -17.11 26.89 -3.25
N VAL A 175 -18.32 26.31 -3.20
CA VAL A 175 -18.84 25.38 -4.20
C VAL A 175 -19.77 26.14 -5.12
N ARG A 176 -19.51 26.03 -6.42
CA ARG A 176 -20.21 26.72 -7.51
C ARG A 176 -20.86 25.65 -8.42
N GLY A 177 -21.86 26.03 -9.21
CA GLY A 177 -22.60 25.09 -10.05
C GLY A 177 -23.79 24.44 -9.35
N ASP A 178 -24.13 23.22 -9.74
CA ASP A 178 -25.40 22.56 -9.38
C ASP A 178 -25.29 21.66 -8.14
N LEU A 179 -24.08 21.26 -7.76
CA LEU A 179 -23.85 20.32 -6.65
C LEU A 179 -23.73 21.04 -5.30
N ARG A 180 -24.18 20.36 -4.23
CA ARG A 180 -23.96 20.77 -2.84
C ARG A 180 -22.96 19.87 -2.14
N ALA A 181 -22.14 20.45 -1.28
CA ALA A 181 -21.19 19.71 -0.45
C ALA A 181 -21.89 19.06 0.77
N ILE A 182 -21.56 17.79 1.04
CA ILE A 182 -21.86 17.10 2.30
C ILE A 182 -20.55 16.52 2.84
N ALA A 183 -20.11 16.94 4.03
CA ALA A 183 -18.89 16.40 4.64
C ALA A 183 -19.02 14.89 4.85
N THR A 184 -17.95 14.14 4.62
CA THR A 184 -17.86 12.74 5.04
C THR A 184 -17.97 12.66 6.56
N PHE A 185 -18.42 11.51 7.09
CA PHE A 185 -18.70 11.37 8.52
C PHE A 185 -17.43 11.55 9.40
N ASP A 186 -16.27 11.15 8.88
CA ASP A 186 -14.95 11.31 9.50
C ASP A 186 -14.38 12.75 9.38
N ARG A 187 -15.07 13.64 8.66
CA ARG A 187 -14.63 15.02 8.34
C ARG A 187 -13.26 15.05 7.64
N ARG A 188 -12.92 14.03 6.84
CA ARG A 188 -11.69 13.97 6.01
C ARG A 188 -11.99 14.09 4.50
N GLY A 189 -13.23 14.36 4.13
CA GLY A 189 -13.68 14.52 2.76
C GLY A 189 -15.01 15.26 2.60
N VAL A 190 -15.44 15.41 1.35
CA VAL A 190 -16.72 15.97 0.90
C VAL A 190 -17.30 15.09 -0.19
N ARG A 191 -18.57 14.72 -0.06
CA ARG A 191 -19.40 14.15 -1.13
C ARG A 191 -20.15 15.30 -1.79
N PHE A 192 -19.97 15.50 -3.10
CA PHE A 192 -20.73 16.45 -3.88
C PHE A 192 -21.96 15.76 -4.44
N VAL A 193 -23.14 16.20 -4.00
CA VAL A 193 -24.43 15.59 -4.36
C VAL A 193 -25.31 16.55 -5.14
N ASP A 194 -26.19 16.00 -5.97
CA ASP A 194 -27.23 16.75 -6.69
C ASP A 194 -28.44 17.09 -5.80
N GLU A 195 -29.51 17.63 -6.40
CA GLU A 195 -30.74 17.99 -5.68
C GLU A 195 -31.40 16.76 -5.03
N GLU A 196 -31.46 15.64 -5.76
CA GLU A 196 -31.96 14.33 -5.33
C GLU A 196 -31.13 13.70 -4.20
N GLY A 197 -29.85 14.04 -4.10
CA GLY A 197 -28.93 13.54 -3.07
C GLY A 197 -28.04 12.38 -3.53
N GLU A 198 -28.01 12.07 -4.82
CA GLU A 198 -27.05 11.13 -5.42
C GLU A 198 -25.65 11.75 -5.47
N VAL A 199 -24.61 10.95 -5.22
CA VAL A 199 -23.22 11.41 -5.27
C VAL A 199 -22.76 11.49 -6.71
N ARG A 200 -22.18 12.63 -7.08
CA ARG A 200 -21.64 12.89 -8.43
C ARG A 200 -20.12 13.03 -8.45
N SER A 201 -19.52 13.46 -7.34
CA SER A 201 -18.07 13.56 -7.16
C SER A 201 -17.71 13.51 -5.66
N THR A 202 -16.45 13.26 -5.35
CA THR A 202 -15.92 13.22 -3.98
C THR A 202 -14.55 13.90 -3.89
N TYR A 203 -14.32 14.61 -2.79
CA TYR A 203 -13.00 15.04 -2.31
C TYR A 203 -12.69 14.16 -1.09
N GLU A 204 -11.59 13.41 -1.05
CA GLU A 204 -11.31 12.47 0.06
C GLU A 204 -9.84 12.44 0.44
N GLY A 205 -9.59 12.20 1.74
CA GLY A 205 -8.28 11.82 2.25
C GLY A 205 -7.49 12.94 2.92
N LEU A 206 -8.14 14.05 3.28
CA LEU A 206 -7.53 15.26 3.82
C LEU A 206 -6.48 14.97 4.89
N VAL A 207 -5.26 15.42 4.63
CA VAL A 207 -4.15 15.43 5.58
C VAL A 207 -3.52 16.82 5.67
N ALA A 208 -2.68 17.05 6.68
CA ALA A 208 -1.85 18.24 6.75
C ALA A 208 -0.56 17.92 7.49
N TYR A 209 0.54 18.54 7.09
CA TYR A 209 1.84 18.41 7.73
C TYR A 209 2.55 19.75 7.82
N ASP A 210 3.45 19.85 8.79
CA ASP A 210 4.40 20.95 8.88
C ASP A 210 5.72 20.65 8.13
N ALA A 211 6.63 21.62 8.13
CA ALA A 211 7.90 21.56 7.41
C ALA A 211 8.86 20.45 7.88
N ASP A 212 8.66 19.93 9.10
CA ASP A 212 9.43 18.81 9.66
C ASP A 212 8.73 17.45 9.42
N GLY A 213 7.60 17.45 8.68
CA GLY A 213 6.80 16.25 8.40
C GLY A 213 5.94 15.79 9.57
N VAL A 214 5.68 16.67 10.56
CA VAL A 214 4.79 16.38 11.69
C VAL A 214 3.34 16.46 11.21
N PRO A 215 2.51 15.39 11.38
CA PRO A 215 1.11 15.44 11.00
C PRO A 215 0.35 16.44 11.87
N LEU A 216 -0.43 17.31 11.23
CA LEU A 216 -1.30 18.27 11.90
C LEU A 216 -2.75 17.77 11.91
N GLN A 217 -3.48 18.10 12.97
CA GLN A 217 -4.92 17.87 13.01
C GLN A 217 -5.59 18.70 11.91
N ALA A 218 -6.22 18.03 10.95
CA ALA A 218 -6.97 18.63 9.87
C ALA A 218 -8.37 18.02 9.77
N TRP A 219 -9.37 18.82 9.39
CA TRP A 219 -10.74 18.36 9.16
C TRP A 219 -11.51 19.26 8.19
N ILE A 220 -12.66 18.77 7.73
CA ILE A 220 -13.60 19.46 6.87
C ILE A 220 -14.93 19.69 7.60
N ASP A 221 -15.48 20.90 7.44
CA ASP A 221 -16.88 21.21 7.78
C ASP A 221 -17.59 21.74 6.54
N THR A 222 -18.85 21.36 6.32
CA THR A 222 -19.67 22.02 5.30
C THR A 222 -20.20 23.37 5.77
N THR A 223 -20.32 24.29 4.83
CA THR A 223 -20.88 25.63 5.03
C THR A 223 -22.10 25.79 4.10
N GLY A 224 -22.88 26.85 4.27
CA GLY A 224 -24.02 27.12 3.40
C GLY A 224 -23.66 27.44 1.94
N ALA A 225 -22.38 27.67 1.64
CA ALA A 225 -21.86 28.04 0.32
C ALA A 225 -20.76 27.08 -0.18
N GLY A 226 -20.53 25.95 0.50
CA GLY A 226 -19.46 25.01 0.17
C GLY A 226 -18.95 24.26 1.40
N PHE A 227 -17.65 24.35 1.65
CA PHE A 227 -16.99 23.71 2.80
C PHE A 227 -15.78 24.51 3.26
N ARG A 228 -15.24 24.17 4.43
CA ARG A 228 -13.97 24.70 4.93
C ARG A 228 -13.04 23.55 5.29
N ILE A 229 -11.78 23.69 4.92
CA ILE A 229 -10.67 22.87 5.42
C ILE A 229 -10.07 23.63 6.60
N ALA A 230 -9.91 22.98 7.75
CA ALA A 230 -9.38 23.57 8.97
C ALA A 230 -8.20 22.73 9.47
N VAL A 231 -7.11 23.40 9.86
CA VAL A 231 -5.84 22.79 10.29
C VAL A 231 -5.37 23.44 11.59
N CYS A 232 -5.17 22.67 12.65
CA CYS A 232 -4.53 23.18 13.87
C CYS A 232 -3.02 23.36 13.63
N GLU A 233 -2.56 24.61 13.57
CA GLU A 233 -1.14 24.93 13.34
C GLU A 233 -0.35 25.12 14.64
N GLY A 234 -0.82 25.91 15.61
CA GLY A 234 -0.24 25.96 16.96
C GLY A 234 1.25 26.35 17.00
N THR A 235 2.14 25.35 17.12
CA THR A 235 3.60 25.52 17.11
C THR A 235 4.28 24.91 15.87
N ALA A 236 3.51 24.58 14.83
CA ALA A 236 3.98 23.98 13.59
C ALA A 236 5.00 24.87 12.86
N ARG A 237 5.96 24.24 12.17
CA ARG A 237 6.95 24.96 11.36
C ARG A 237 6.46 25.12 9.93
N TYR A 238 6.53 26.33 9.41
CA TYR A 238 6.20 26.63 8.02
C TYR A 238 7.40 26.31 7.08
N PRO A 239 7.15 25.87 5.83
CA PRO A 239 5.85 25.79 5.15
C PRO A 239 4.94 24.66 5.68
N LEU A 240 3.64 24.93 5.76
CA LEU A 240 2.63 23.89 5.94
C LEU A 240 2.18 23.35 4.59
N THR A 241 1.88 22.07 4.52
CA THR A 241 1.30 21.43 3.34
C THR A 241 -0.03 20.78 3.71
N VAL A 242 -1.08 21.10 2.96
CA VAL A 242 -2.45 20.61 3.19
C VAL A 242 -2.88 19.78 1.98
N ASP A 243 -3.40 18.61 2.31
CA ASP A 243 -3.63 17.43 1.49
C ASP A 243 -2.42 16.77 0.77
N PRO A 244 -1.20 16.68 1.36
CA PRO A 244 -0.10 15.97 0.74
C PRO A 244 0.04 14.52 1.23
N ILE A 245 0.42 13.62 0.33
CA ILE A 245 1.23 12.46 0.73
C ILE A 245 2.69 12.94 0.80
N VAL A 246 3.38 12.65 1.91
CA VAL A 246 4.75 13.16 2.16
C VAL A 246 5.73 12.04 2.46
N GLN A 247 6.96 12.17 1.96
CA GLN A 247 8.10 11.41 2.47
C GLN A 247 8.49 11.97 3.84
N ALA A 248 8.29 11.17 4.88
CA ALA A 248 8.49 11.54 6.28
C ALA A 248 9.86 11.15 6.85
N ALA A 249 10.54 10.17 6.25
CA ALA A 249 11.90 9.82 6.61
C ALA A 249 12.65 9.12 5.47
N TYR A 250 13.96 9.20 5.55
CA TYR A 250 14.94 8.46 4.78
C TYR A 250 15.87 7.73 5.76
N LEU A 251 16.06 6.44 5.59
CA LEU A 251 16.75 5.53 6.50
C LEU A 251 17.93 4.85 5.80
N LYS A 252 19.07 4.86 6.48
CA LYS A 252 20.32 4.19 6.14
C LYS A 252 20.86 3.50 7.38
N SER A 253 21.72 2.50 7.21
CA SER A 253 22.53 1.95 8.30
C SER A 253 23.38 3.05 8.97
N ALA A 254 23.80 2.84 10.23
CA ALA A 254 24.73 3.76 10.90
C ALA A 254 26.13 3.78 10.26
N VAL A 255 26.48 2.72 9.52
CA VAL A 255 27.67 2.58 8.69
C VAL A 255 27.18 2.09 7.33
N ALA A 256 27.24 2.94 6.30
CA ALA A 256 26.74 2.62 4.97
C ALA A 256 27.91 2.24 4.06
N GLU A 257 28.07 0.94 3.79
CA GLU A 257 29.16 0.42 2.97
C GLU A 257 28.66 -0.12 1.63
N ALA A 258 29.55 -0.12 0.63
CA ALA A 258 29.19 -0.49 -0.73
C ALA A 258 28.99 -2.00 -0.85
N GLY A 259 27.78 -2.43 -1.21
CA GLY A 259 27.43 -3.85 -1.33
C GLY A 259 26.69 -4.44 -0.12
N ASP A 260 26.36 -3.66 0.91
CA ASP A 260 25.52 -4.13 2.03
C ASP A 260 24.10 -4.56 1.59
N ASN A 261 23.59 -3.98 0.49
CA ASN A 261 22.25 -4.19 -0.05
C ASN A 261 21.14 -3.94 1.00
N PHE A 262 21.28 -2.88 1.81
CA PHE A 262 20.25 -2.46 2.76
C PHE A 262 18.93 -2.16 2.03
N GLY A 263 17.83 -2.76 2.45
CA GLY A 263 16.53 -2.59 1.77
C GLY A 263 16.17 -3.69 0.76
N ILE A 264 16.98 -4.74 0.66
CA ILE A 264 16.62 -6.02 -0.01
C ILE A 264 15.23 -6.52 0.45
N SER A 265 14.98 -6.42 1.75
CA SER A 265 13.74 -6.78 2.42
C SER A 265 13.49 -5.79 3.55
N ALA A 266 12.23 -5.44 3.77
CA ALA A 266 11.85 -4.48 4.78
C ALA A 266 10.40 -4.73 5.22
N ASP A 267 10.11 -4.54 6.50
CA ASP A 267 8.76 -4.69 7.05
C ASP A 267 8.50 -3.69 8.21
N ILE A 268 7.23 -3.38 8.47
CA ILE A 268 6.80 -2.35 9.42
C ILE A 268 5.60 -2.80 10.27
N SER A 269 5.72 -2.62 11.60
CA SER A 269 4.64 -2.84 12.55
C SER A 269 4.47 -1.58 13.42
N GLY A 270 3.47 -0.76 13.10
CA GLY A 270 3.25 0.54 13.72
C GLY A 270 4.49 1.44 13.60
N ASP A 271 5.01 1.88 14.73
CA ASP A 271 6.19 2.77 14.83
C ASP A 271 7.55 2.01 14.82
N THR A 272 7.58 0.72 14.45
CA THR A 272 8.83 -0.06 14.34
C THR A 272 9.03 -0.61 12.93
N VAL A 273 10.19 -0.34 12.34
CA VAL A 273 10.64 -0.79 11.02
C VAL A 273 11.81 -1.74 11.19
N VAL A 274 11.82 -2.83 10.42
CA VAL A 274 13.00 -3.70 10.24
C VAL A 274 13.43 -3.66 8.78
N VAL A 275 14.74 -3.54 8.53
CA VAL A 275 15.33 -3.55 7.17
C VAL A 275 16.48 -4.54 7.12
N GLY A 276 16.44 -5.47 6.17
CA GLY A 276 17.50 -6.42 5.91
C GLY A 276 18.64 -5.85 5.06
N ALA A 277 19.84 -6.38 5.25
CA ALA A 277 21.05 -6.08 4.50
C ALA A 277 21.88 -7.37 4.36
N TRP A 278 21.54 -8.21 3.38
CA TRP A 278 22.15 -9.54 3.21
C TRP A 278 23.65 -9.50 2.88
N GLY A 279 24.10 -8.37 2.32
CA GLY A 279 25.47 -8.16 1.89
C GLY A 279 26.40 -7.63 2.97
N GLU A 280 25.90 -7.37 4.18
CA GLU A 280 26.74 -6.88 5.29
C GLU A 280 27.79 -7.95 5.69
N ASP A 281 29.05 -7.52 5.79
CA ASP A 281 30.22 -8.41 5.87
C ASP A 281 30.70 -8.65 7.32
N GLY A 282 29.89 -8.33 8.34
CA GLY A 282 30.32 -8.33 9.74
C GLY A 282 30.38 -9.71 10.41
N SER A 283 31.50 -10.02 11.09
CA SER A 283 31.65 -11.26 11.89
C SER A 283 31.02 -11.18 13.29
N SER A 284 30.42 -10.03 13.63
CA SER A 284 29.63 -9.82 14.85
C SER A 284 28.47 -10.84 14.97
N THR A 285 28.18 -11.26 16.20
CA THR A 285 27.05 -12.16 16.52
C THR A 285 26.04 -11.50 17.46
N GLY A 286 24.77 -11.86 17.35
CA GLY A 286 23.72 -11.41 18.28
C GLY A 286 23.23 -9.98 18.02
N VAL A 287 23.20 -9.14 19.05
CA VAL A 287 22.56 -7.80 18.98
C VAL A 287 23.55 -6.70 19.33
N ASN A 288 23.58 -5.64 18.53
CA ASN A 288 24.40 -4.44 18.70
C ASN A 288 25.91 -4.71 18.78
N GLY A 289 26.40 -5.59 17.90
CA GLY A 289 27.82 -5.80 17.63
C GLY A 289 28.49 -4.61 16.91
N ASN A 290 29.74 -4.81 16.47
CA ASN A 290 30.45 -3.80 15.69
C ASN A 290 29.93 -3.77 14.24
N GLN A 291 29.26 -2.68 13.86
CA GLN A 291 28.72 -2.41 12.52
C GLN A 291 29.78 -1.95 11.50
N ALA A 292 31.03 -1.72 11.93
CA ALA A 292 32.17 -1.45 11.05
C ALA A 292 33.17 -2.62 11.04
N ASP A 293 32.65 -3.84 11.19
CA ASP A 293 33.41 -5.08 11.03
C ASP A 293 33.09 -5.68 9.66
N ASN A 294 34.11 -6.17 8.95
CA ASN A 294 34.00 -6.76 7.62
C ASN A 294 34.77 -8.09 7.55
N GLY A 295 34.60 -8.92 8.59
CA GLY A 295 35.34 -10.16 8.81
C GLY A 295 34.69 -11.44 8.25
N ALA A 296 33.45 -11.39 7.77
CA ALA A 296 32.65 -12.54 7.32
C ALA A 296 31.72 -12.15 6.16
N ASN A 297 32.23 -12.28 4.93
CA ASN A 297 31.53 -11.81 3.72
C ASN A 297 30.11 -12.37 3.56
N PHE A 298 29.14 -11.54 3.17
CA PHE A 298 27.74 -11.90 2.94
C PHE A 298 27.08 -12.65 4.10
N SER A 299 27.57 -12.43 5.33
CA SER A 299 26.97 -13.01 6.53
C SER A 299 25.65 -12.34 6.87
N GLY A 300 25.52 -11.05 6.54
CA GLY A 300 24.28 -10.29 6.49
C GLY A 300 23.76 -9.81 7.85
N ALA A 301 22.95 -8.75 7.85
CA ALA A 301 22.42 -8.08 9.03
C ALA A 301 20.95 -7.68 8.87
N ALA A 302 20.30 -7.35 9.98
CA ALA A 302 19.01 -6.65 9.98
C ALA A 302 19.04 -5.46 10.95
N TYR A 303 18.52 -4.32 10.51
CA TYR A 303 18.53 -3.05 11.22
C TYR A 303 17.12 -2.71 11.70
N VAL A 304 16.98 -2.30 12.95
CA VAL A 304 15.68 -1.93 13.55
C VAL A 304 15.64 -0.43 13.79
N PHE A 305 14.62 0.24 13.24
CA PHE A 305 14.35 1.65 13.43
C PHE A 305 13.03 1.84 14.17
N VAL A 306 12.97 2.84 15.05
CA VAL A 306 11.79 3.16 15.86
C VAL A 306 11.47 4.63 15.76
N ARG A 307 10.18 4.93 15.64
CA ARG A 307 9.64 6.28 15.72
C ARG A 307 9.33 6.64 17.17
N SER A 308 9.78 7.80 17.61
CA SER A 308 9.44 8.37 18.91
C SER A 308 9.37 9.89 18.81
N GLY A 309 8.30 10.50 19.31
CA GLY A 309 8.10 11.95 19.21
C GLY A 309 8.03 12.48 17.78
N GLY A 310 7.63 11.64 16.82
CA GLY A 310 7.58 11.97 15.39
C GLY A 310 8.85 11.62 14.61
N THR A 311 10.02 11.59 15.27
CA THR A 311 11.34 11.31 14.68
C THR A 311 11.66 9.82 14.65
N TRP A 312 12.33 9.35 13.59
CA TRP A 312 12.86 7.98 13.50
C TRP A 312 14.31 7.90 13.98
N SER A 313 14.70 6.77 14.57
CA SER A 313 16.07 6.49 15.00
C SER A 313 16.37 4.99 14.97
N GLN A 314 17.62 4.60 14.72
CA GLN A 314 18.04 3.20 14.82
C GLN A 314 18.06 2.77 16.30
N GLU A 315 17.33 1.71 16.63
CA GLU A 315 17.29 1.11 17.97
C GLU A 315 18.19 -0.13 18.09
N ALA A 316 18.31 -0.92 17.02
CA ALA A 316 19.13 -2.13 17.04
C ALA A 316 19.78 -2.46 15.69
N TYR A 317 20.84 -3.27 15.78
CA TYR A 317 21.47 -4.02 14.69
C TYR A 317 21.50 -5.50 15.13
N LEU A 318 21.00 -6.38 14.26
CA LEU A 318 20.77 -7.80 14.53
C LEU A 318 21.64 -8.65 13.61
N LYS A 319 22.26 -9.68 14.19
CA LYS A 319 23.07 -10.72 13.53
C LYS A 319 22.67 -12.09 14.06
N ALA A 320 22.95 -13.14 13.30
CA ALA A 320 22.79 -14.52 13.75
C ALA A 320 23.59 -14.81 15.05
N SER A 321 23.14 -15.78 15.84
CA SER A 321 23.92 -16.30 16.98
C SER A 321 25.18 -17.06 16.55
N ASN A 322 25.19 -17.55 15.30
CA ASN A 322 26.20 -18.40 14.70
C ASN A 322 26.67 -17.86 13.34
N THR A 323 26.80 -16.53 13.23
CA THR A 323 27.19 -15.80 12.00
C THR A 323 28.30 -16.50 11.20
N GLY A 324 27.93 -17.03 10.03
CA GLY A 324 28.81 -17.64 9.03
C GLY A 324 28.94 -16.81 7.76
N GLN A 325 29.99 -17.08 6.98
CA GLN A 325 30.19 -16.48 5.66
C GLN A 325 29.13 -17.00 4.68
N SER A 326 28.49 -16.10 3.92
CA SER A 326 27.41 -16.44 2.98
C SER A 326 26.15 -17.07 3.61
N ASP A 327 25.89 -16.84 4.90
CA ASP A 327 24.61 -17.22 5.54
C ASP A 327 23.41 -16.41 5.00
N TYR A 328 23.67 -15.20 4.47
CA TYR A 328 22.67 -14.27 3.93
C TYR A 328 21.59 -13.85 4.96
N PHE A 329 21.97 -13.64 6.22
CA PHE A 329 21.05 -13.16 7.26
C PHE A 329 20.47 -11.78 6.87
N GLY A 330 19.16 -11.61 7.00
CA GLY A 330 18.48 -10.39 6.56
C GLY A 330 18.04 -10.41 5.09
N PHE A 331 18.22 -11.52 4.38
CA PHE A 331 17.65 -11.68 3.04
C PHE A 331 16.12 -11.61 3.03
N SER A 332 15.48 -12.11 4.10
CA SER A 332 14.05 -11.87 4.38
C SER A 332 13.84 -11.45 5.82
N VAL A 333 12.91 -10.53 6.06
CA VAL A 333 12.53 -10.04 7.39
C VAL A 333 11.01 -9.95 7.51
N GLY A 334 10.49 -10.08 8.74
CA GLY A 334 9.09 -9.78 9.04
C GLY A 334 8.94 -9.37 10.51
N ILE A 335 7.99 -8.48 10.81
CA ILE A 335 7.76 -7.93 12.15
C ILE A 335 6.28 -7.94 12.54
N SER A 336 6.00 -8.37 13.77
CA SER A 336 4.69 -8.21 14.39
C SER A 336 4.84 -7.73 15.82
N ARG A 337 4.46 -6.47 16.06
CA ARG A 337 4.69 -5.76 17.33
C ARG A 337 6.17 -5.86 17.75
N ASP A 338 6.42 -6.46 18.91
CA ASP A 338 7.74 -6.65 19.53
C ASP A 338 8.48 -7.91 19.06
N THR A 339 8.03 -8.60 18.01
CA THR A 339 8.65 -9.84 17.51
C THR A 339 9.10 -9.68 16.07
N ILE A 340 10.40 -9.88 15.82
CA ILE A 340 11.00 -9.89 14.48
C ILE A 340 11.40 -11.32 14.12
N VAL A 341 11.20 -11.68 12.85
CA VAL A 341 11.76 -12.88 12.21
C VAL A 341 12.77 -12.43 11.17
N VAL A 342 13.93 -13.08 11.13
CA VAL A 342 14.95 -12.86 10.09
C VAL A 342 15.35 -14.19 9.46
N GLY A 343 15.25 -14.30 8.14
CA GLY A 343 15.73 -15.44 7.36
C GLY A 343 17.22 -15.33 7.00
N ALA A 344 17.88 -16.48 6.94
CA ALA A 344 19.26 -16.66 6.52
C ALA A 344 19.35 -17.96 5.71
N TYR A 345 19.03 -17.91 4.41
CA TYR A 345 18.83 -19.11 3.61
C TYR A 345 20.12 -19.87 3.27
N GLY A 346 21.29 -19.24 3.44
CA GLY A 346 22.60 -19.84 3.21
C GLY A 346 23.15 -20.61 4.43
N GLU A 347 22.50 -20.53 5.59
CA GLU A 347 22.99 -21.08 6.85
C GLU A 347 23.23 -22.61 6.77
N ASP A 348 24.48 -23.03 6.96
CA ASP A 348 24.95 -24.39 6.64
C ASP A 348 24.66 -25.48 7.69
N SER A 349 24.02 -25.16 8.83
CA SER A 349 23.95 -26.14 9.92
C SER A 349 23.00 -27.32 9.65
N ASP A 350 23.43 -28.53 10.04
CA ASP A 350 22.61 -29.75 10.05
C ASP A 350 21.67 -29.88 11.28
N ALA A 351 21.52 -28.80 12.05
CA ALA A 351 20.53 -28.70 13.10
C ALA A 351 19.09 -28.81 12.55
N THR A 352 18.22 -29.52 13.27
CA THR A 352 16.79 -29.67 12.93
C THR A 352 15.88 -29.03 13.99
N GLY A 353 14.69 -28.60 13.57
CA GLY A 353 13.64 -28.10 14.46
C GLY A 353 13.98 -26.76 15.13
N ILE A 354 13.93 -26.70 16.47
CA ILE A 354 13.97 -25.44 17.22
C ILE A 354 15.10 -25.47 18.25
N ASN A 355 15.98 -24.47 18.20
CA ASN A 355 17.15 -24.32 19.07
C ASN A 355 18.08 -25.57 19.06
N GLY A 356 18.25 -26.17 17.88
CA GLY A 356 19.22 -27.24 17.64
C GLY A 356 20.68 -26.78 17.74
N ASN A 357 21.63 -27.71 17.58
CA ASN A 357 23.05 -27.41 17.70
C ASN A 357 23.64 -26.77 16.44
N GLN A 358 23.79 -25.44 16.46
CA GLN A 358 24.35 -24.60 15.39
C GLN A 358 25.84 -24.84 15.07
N SER A 359 26.55 -25.73 15.78
CA SER A 359 28.03 -25.83 15.69
C SER A 359 28.56 -26.68 14.54
N SER A 360 27.68 -27.25 13.71
CA SER A 360 28.01 -28.27 12.71
C SER A 360 27.41 -27.84 11.38
N ASN A 361 28.28 -27.50 10.43
CA ASN A 361 27.92 -26.97 9.10
C ASN A 361 27.96 -28.09 8.06
N ALA A 362 27.27 -29.20 8.34
CA ALA A 362 27.29 -30.39 7.49
C ALA A 362 26.20 -30.40 6.40
N ALA A 363 25.23 -29.47 6.46
CA ALA A 363 24.10 -29.38 5.54
C ALA A 363 24.13 -28.05 4.78
N GLN A 364 24.98 -27.98 3.75
CA GLN A 364 25.25 -26.72 3.03
C GLN A 364 23.96 -26.05 2.51
N ASN A 365 23.80 -24.74 2.72
CA ASN A 365 22.59 -23.98 2.36
C ASN A 365 21.27 -24.61 2.84
N ALA A 366 21.29 -25.33 3.97
CA ALA A 366 20.08 -25.81 4.65
C ALA A 366 19.16 -24.64 5.03
N GLY A 367 19.76 -23.52 5.41
CA GLY A 367 19.11 -22.27 5.78
C GLY A 367 18.48 -22.28 7.18
N ALA A 368 18.24 -21.09 7.73
CA ALA A 368 17.68 -20.88 9.06
C ALA A 368 16.74 -19.66 9.12
N ALA A 369 15.95 -19.58 10.19
CA ALA A 369 15.27 -18.35 10.58
C ALA A 369 15.46 -18.06 12.08
N TYR A 370 15.60 -16.78 12.43
CA TYR A 370 15.91 -16.32 13.79
C TYR A 370 14.79 -15.44 14.32
N ILE A 371 14.33 -15.71 15.54
CA ILE A 371 13.29 -14.92 16.21
C ILE A 371 13.94 -13.98 17.22
N PHE A 372 13.70 -12.69 17.08
CA PHE A 372 14.09 -11.66 18.05
C PHE A 372 12.85 -11.11 18.76
N GLN A 373 12.97 -10.91 20.07
CA GLN A 373 11.92 -10.37 20.93
C GLN A 373 12.42 -9.09 21.61
N ARG A 374 11.64 -8.02 21.51
CA ARG A 374 11.83 -6.76 22.23
C ARG A 374 11.32 -6.86 23.67
N THR A 375 11.96 -6.16 24.59
CA THR A 375 11.46 -5.87 25.93
C THR A 375 11.98 -4.50 26.36
N GLY A 376 11.09 -3.52 26.48
CA GLY A 376 11.49 -2.11 26.55
C GLY A 376 12.17 -1.71 25.24
N THR A 377 13.41 -1.22 25.31
CA THR A 377 14.24 -0.92 24.13
C THR A 377 15.28 -2.01 23.79
N THR A 378 15.25 -3.14 24.51
CA THR A 378 16.25 -4.21 24.33
C THR A 378 15.70 -5.32 23.46
N TRP A 379 16.40 -5.64 22.38
CA TRP A 379 16.14 -6.80 21.53
C TRP A 379 17.01 -7.99 21.94
N THR A 380 16.44 -9.19 21.93
CA THR A 380 17.13 -10.45 22.26
C THR A 380 16.68 -11.58 21.35
N GLN A 381 17.59 -12.45 20.94
CA GLN A 381 17.22 -13.66 20.20
C GLN A 381 16.46 -14.64 21.12
N GLN A 382 15.20 -14.92 20.79
CA GLN A 382 14.33 -15.84 21.51
C GLN A 382 14.40 -17.27 20.96
N ALA A 383 14.61 -17.44 19.64
CA ALA A 383 14.70 -18.75 19.03
C ALA A 383 15.54 -18.75 17.73
N TYR A 384 16.04 -19.94 17.39
CA TYR A 384 16.59 -20.34 16.11
C TYR A 384 15.72 -21.47 15.56
N LEU A 385 15.27 -21.33 14.33
CA LEU A 385 14.34 -22.22 13.64
C LEU A 385 15.02 -22.84 12.43
N LYS A 386 14.78 -24.15 12.25
CA LYS A 386 15.21 -25.00 11.15
C LYS A 386 14.03 -25.86 10.71
N ALA A 387 14.10 -26.39 9.49
CA ALA A 387 13.18 -27.45 9.06
C ALA A 387 13.25 -28.66 10.01
N SER A 388 12.14 -29.41 10.12
CA SER A 388 12.10 -30.69 10.83
C SER A 388 12.91 -31.79 10.12
N ASN A 389 13.09 -31.63 8.82
CA ASN A 389 13.69 -32.51 7.84
C ASN A 389 14.83 -31.82 7.07
N THR A 390 15.62 -30.98 7.75
CA THR A 390 16.73 -30.22 7.16
C THR A 390 17.63 -31.07 6.24
N ASP A 391 17.70 -30.69 4.96
CA ASP A 391 18.63 -31.24 3.98
C ASP A 391 19.43 -30.13 3.25
N VAL A 392 20.43 -30.55 2.47
CA VAL A 392 21.37 -29.72 1.72
C VAL A 392 20.66 -28.96 0.59
N ASN A 393 20.86 -27.64 0.54
CA ASN A 393 20.26 -26.69 -0.41
C ASN A 393 18.74 -26.49 -0.30
N ASP A 394 18.07 -26.92 0.78
CA ASP A 394 16.63 -26.66 1.00
C ASP A 394 16.30 -25.16 1.11
N LYS A 395 17.27 -24.31 1.52
CA LYS A 395 17.15 -22.86 1.69
C LYS A 395 16.02 -22.44 2.65
N PHE A 396 15.88 -23.13 3.79
CA PHE A 396 14.93 -22.72 4.83
C PHE A 396 15.22 -21.27 5.28
N GLY A 397 14.21 -20.41 5.35
CA GLY A 397 14.42 -18.97 5.60
C GLY A 397 14.56 -18.12 4.34
N HIS A 398 14.32 -18.69 3.14
CA HIS A 398 14.28 -17.91 1.90
C HIS A 398 13.25 -16.77 1.95
N LYS A 399 12.06 -17.04 2.49
CA LYS A 399 11.06 -16.04 2.89
C LYS A 399 10.49 -16.35 4.26
N VAL A 400 10.12 -15.28 4.97
CA VAL A 400 9.50 -15.33 6.30
C VAL A 400 8.33 -14.35 6.37
N ALA A 401 7.29 -14.69 7.10
CA ALA A 401 6.24 -13.74 7.51
C ALA A 401 5.75 -14.08 8.93
N ILE A 402 5.20 -13.09 9.63
CA ILE A 402 4.74 -13.21 11.02
C ILE A 402 3.42 -12.48 11.27
N THR A 403 2.51 -13.10 12.01
CA THR A 403 1.33 -12.43 12.56
C THR A 403 1.13 -12.84 14.03
N GLY A 404 1.36 -11.91 14.96
CA GLY A 404 1.26 -12.10 16.40
C GLY A 404 2.17 -13.19 16.98
N GLY A 405 1.64 -14.41 17.06
CA GLY A 405 2.34 -15.60 17.56
C GLY A 405 2.56 -16.69 16.50
N THR A 406 2.14 -16.48 15.26
CA THR A 406 2.30 -17.42 14.14
C THR A 406 3.39 -16.90 13.20
N VAL A 407 4.33 -17.77 12.83
CA VAL A 407 5.39 -17.50 11.85
C VAL A 407 5.29 -18.54 10.73
N ILE A 408 5.47 -18.13 9.48
CA ILE A 408 5.69 -19.02 8.35
C ILE A 408 7.11 -18.80 7.82
N VAL A 409 7.79 -19.88 7.47
CA VAL A 409 9.13 -19.88 6.88
C VAL A 409 9.13 -20.81 5.67
N SER A 410 9.61 -20.35 4.52
CA SER A 410 9.73 -21.21 3.34
C SER A 410 11.11 -21.86 3.19
N ALA A 411 11.12 -23.00 2.52
CA ALA A 411 12.28 -23.70 2.00
C ALA A 411 11.98 -24.01 0.52
N GLU A 412 12.21 -23.03 -0.36
CA GLU A 412 11.77 -23.07 -1.77
C GLU A 412 12.36 -24.23 -2.58
N ASN A 413 13.45 -24.82 -2.10
CA ASN A 413 14.18 -25.88 -2.78
C ASN A 413 13.90 -27.29 -2.25
N GLU A 414 13.09 -27.42 -1.19
CA GLU A 414 12.76 -28.69 -0.53
C GLU A 414 12.23 -29.74 -1.53
N GLN A 415 12.59 -31.00 -1.32
CA GLN A 415 12.57 -32.01 -2.39
C GLN A 415 11.49 -33.08 -2.26
N SER A 416 10.57 -32.99 -1.30
CA SER A 416 9.52 -34.02 -1.13
C SER A 416 8.44 -33.95 -2.20
N SER A 417 7.95 -35.10 -2.66
CA SER A 417 6.75 -35.20 -3.51
C SER A 417 5.43 -35.17 -2.71
N ALA A 418 5.49 -34.96 -1.40
CA ALA A 418 4.32 -34.80 -0.55
C ALA A 418 3.40 -33.66 -1.01
N THR A 419 2.09 -33.81 -0.83
CA THR A 419 1.07 -32.81 -1.19
C THR A 419 0.24 -32.39 0.02
N GLY A 420 -0.26 -31.15 -0.01
CA GLY A 420 -1.16 -30.63 1.02
C GLY A 420 -0.47 -30.29 2.35
N VAL A 421 -0.90 -30.92 3.44
CA VAL A 421 -0.45 -30.57 4.81
C VAL A 421 0.03 -31.81 5.55
N ASP A 422 1.18 -31.70 6.21
CA ASP A 422 1.82 -32.73 7.05
C ASP A 422 2.02 -34.09 6.36
N GLY A 423 2.38 -34.06 5.06
CA GLY A 423 2.81 -35.23 4.29
C GLY A 423 4.21 -35.75 4.65
N ASP A 424 4.73 -36.68 3.86
CA ASP A 424 6.04 -37.32 4.12
C ASP A 424 7.22 -36.38 3.84
N GLN A 425 7.78 -35.83 4.90
CA GLN A 425 8.93 -34.91 4.89
C GLN A 425 10.28 -35.61 4.67
N LEU A 426 10.33 -36.95 4.62
CA LEU A 426 11.57 -37.71 4.42
C LEU A 426 11.74 -38.20 2.97
N ASP A 427 10.79 -37.88 2.09
CA ASP A 427 10.94 -38.04 0.66
C ASP A 427 11.74 -36.86 0.08
N ASN A 428 12.59 -37.16 -0.91
CA ASN A 428 13.41 -36.20 -1.65
C ASN A 428 13.33 -36.46 -3.18
N SER A 429 12.19 -36.96 -3.67
CA SER A 429 12.00 -37.39 -5.06
C SER A 429 11.54 -36.31 -6.05
N ALA A 430 11.14 -35.13 -5.58
CA ALA A 430 10.66 -34.00 -6.37
C ALA A 430 11.51 -32.73 -6.11
N GLY A 431 12.72 -32.70 -6.68
CA GLY A 431 13.69 -31.63 -6.47
C GLY A 431 13.15 -30.22 -6.80
N SER A 432 13.41 -29.25 -5.90
CA SER A 432 12.93 -27.86 -6.00
C SER A 432 11.41 -27.73 -6.16
N SER A 433 10.64 -28.70 -5.64
CA SER A 433 9.19 -28.56 -5.53
C SER A 433 8.79 -27.60 -4.40
N GLY A 434 9.61 -27.49 -3.36
CA GLY A 434 9.56 -26.46 -2.33
C GLY A 434 8.53 -26.74 -1.22
N ALA A 435 8.73 -26.14 -0.05
CA ALA A 435 7.88 -26.31 1.13
C ALA A 435 7.74 -25.01 1.95
N ALA A 436 6.73 -24.95 2.81
CA ALA A 436 6.61 -23.93 3.85
C ALA A 436 6.24 -24.53 5.22
N TYR A 437 6.80 -23.96 6.28
CA TYR A 437 6.70 -24.47 7.65
C TYR A 437 6.04 -23.42 8.52
N ILE A 438 4.97 -23.78 9.24
CA ILE A 438 4.32 -22.87 10.19
C ILE A 438 4.77 -23.21 11.60
N PHE A 439 5.22 -22.19 12.33
CA PHE A 439 5.57 -22.23 13.74
C PHE A 439 4.59 -21.37 14.54
N HIS A 440 4.27 -21.83 15.76
CA HIS A 440 3.38 -21.10 16.66
C HIS A 440 4.02 -20.96 18.05
N ARG A 441 3.82 -19.79 18.67
CA ARG A 441 4.30 -19.45 20.01
C ARG A 441 3.20 -19.61 21.06
N SER A 442 3.49 -20.38 22.10
CA SER A 442 2.69 -20.45 23.32
C SER A 442 3.53 -19.98 24.51
N GLY A 443 3.18 -18.82 25.07
CA GLY A 443 4.03 -18.11 26.03
C GLY A 443 5.36 -17.72 25.39
N THR A 444 6.48 -18.28 25.87
CA THR A 444 7.82 -18.10 25.28
C THR A 444 8.27 -19.29 24.44
N ARG A 445 7.46 -20.35 24.33
CA ARG A 445 7.83 -21.60 23.65
C ARG A 445 7.30 -21.62 22.22
N TRP A 446 8.20 -21.79 21.26
CA TRP A 446 7.86 -22.07 19.87
C TRP A 446 7.69 -23.58 19.62
N SER A 447 6.82 -23.93 18.68
CA SER A 447 6.63 -25.28 18.15
C SER A 447 6.20 -25.21 16.69
N GLN A 448 6.72 -26.09 15.84
CA GLN A 448 6.16 -26.31 14.50
C GLN A 448 4.72 -26.82 14.64
N GLN A 449 3.80 -26.21 13.88
CA GLN A 449 2.38 -26.50 13.85
C GLN A 449 1.97 -27.22 12.55
N ALA A 450 2.63 -26.94 11.43
CA ALA A 450 2.37 -27.60 10.15
C ALA A 450 3.58 -27.55 9.22
N TYR A 451 3.64 -28.51 8.30
CA TYR A 451 4.40 -28.52 7.05
C TYR A 451 3.42 -28.43 5.89
N LEU A 452 3.67 -27.52 4.95
CA LEU A 452 2.79 -27.18 3.83
C LEU A 452 3.49 -27.47 2.50
N LYS A 453 2.72 -28.04 1.56
CA LYS A 453 3.07 -28.33 0.17
C LYS A 453 1.92 -27.96 -0.76
N ALA A 454 2.20 -27.75 -2.04
CA ALA A 454 1.16 -27.61 -3.05
C ALA A 454 0.27 -28.87 -3.11
N SER A 455 -1.02 -28.70 -3.40
CA SER A 455 -1.93 -29.83 -3.68
C SER A 455 -1.54 -30.60 -4.95
N ASN A 456 -0.88 -29.93 -5.89
CA ASN A 456 -0.29 -30.43 -7.13
C ASN A 456 1.23 -30.21 -7.12
N THR A 457 1.93 -30.80 -6.14
CA THR A 457 3.39 -30.63 -6.02
C THR A 457 4.11 -31.29 -7.20
N GLU A 458 4.81 -30.49 -8.01
CA GLU A 458 5.70 -30.96 -9.09
C GLU A 458 7.14 -30.45 -8.92
N PRO A 459 8.15 -31.14 -9.51
CA PRO A 459 9.55 -30.69 -9.43
C PRO A 459 9.76 -29.33 -10.11
N ALA A 460 10.58 -28.48 -9.49
CA ALA A 460 10.90 -27.12 -9.96
C ALA A 460 9.72 -26.12 -10.02
N ASP A 461 8.63 -26.35 -9.27
CA ASP A 461 7.54 -25.37 -9.08
C ASP A 461 7.88 -24.26 -8.06
N TYR A 462 8.83 -24.51 -7.16
CA TYR A 462 9.26 -23.64 -6.06
C TYR A 462 8.11 -23.16 -5.17
N PHE A 463 7.33 -24.10 -4.61
CA PHE A 463 6.35 -23.78 -3.57
C PHE A 463 7.05 -23.16 -2.35
N GLY A 464 6.59 -21.99 -1.90
CA GLY A 464 7.29 -21.19 -0.90
C GLY A 464 8.23 -20.12 -1.49
N ALA A 465 8.15 -19.86 -2.81
CA ALA A 465 8.83 -18.71 -3.43
C ALA A 465 8.49 -17.39 -2.73
N GLU A 466 7.21 -17.20 -2.37
CA GLU A 466 6.75 -16.15 -1.44
C GLU A 466 5.72 -16.67 -0.41
N VAL A 467 5.64 -15.98 0.73
CA VAL A 467 4.73 -16.30 1.84
C VAL A 467 4.15 -15.05 2.49
N ALA A 468 2.88 -15.08 2.90
CA ALA A 468 2.25 -14.03 3.71
C ALA A 468 1.26 -14.60 4.74
N LEU A 469 1.00 -13.85 5.82
CA LEU A 469 0.10 -14.24 6.91
C LEU A 469 -0.85 -13.12 7.32
N SER A 470 -2.11 -13.47 7.59
CA SER A 470 -3.07 -12.61 8.29
C SER A 470 -3.95 -13.46 9.21
N GLY A 471 -3.73 -13.36 10.52
CA GLY A 471 -4.47 -14.10 11.54
C GLY A 471 -4.35 -15.63 11.37
N ASP A 472 -5.46 -16.28 11.01
CA ASP A 472 -5.57 -17.72 10.75
C ASP A 472 -5.45 -18.09 9.26
N THR A 473 -5.03 -17.16 8.39
CA THR A 473 -4.85 -17.42 6.95
C THR A 473 -3.37 -17.27 6.56
N ALA A 474 -2.87 -18.25 5.81
CA ALA A 474 -1.54 -18.26 5.21
C ALA A 474 -1.66 -18.32 3.68
N VAL A 475 -0.81 -17.58 2.99
CA VAL A 475 -0.73 -17.52 1.54
C VAL A 475 0.68 -17.95 1.14
N VAL A 476 0.80 -18.87 0.18
CA VAL A 476 2.08 -19.40 -0.30
C VAL A 476 2.03 -19.48 -1.83
N SER A 477 3.07 -19.01 -2.53
CA SER A 477 3.15 -19.12 -3.99
C SER A 477 4.03 -20.28 -4.46
N SER A 478 3.72 -20.81 -5.65
CA SER A 478 4.62 -21.61 -6.49
C SER A 478 4.87 -20.81 -7.76
N LEU A 479 6.05 -20.22 -7.89
CA LEU A 479 6.30 -19.22 -8.94
C LEU A 479 6.35 -19.84 -10.35
N TRP A 480 6.75 -21.11 -10.46
CA TRP A 480 7.01 -21.77 -11.73
C TRP A 480 5.93 -22.79 -12.14
N GLU A 481 4.89 -22.93 -11.30
CA GLU A 481 3.71 -23.75 -11.56
C GLU A 481 3.14 -23.46 -12.96
N SER A 482 2.86 -24.54 -13.70
CA SER A 482 2.70 -24.49 -15.16
C SER A 482 1.27 -24.74 -15.65
N SER A 483 0.27 -24.68 -14.76
CA SER A 483 -1.13 -24.85 -15.14
C SER A 483 -1.67 -23.65 -15.94
N GLY A 484 -2.47 -23.95 -16.97
CA GLY A 484 -3.28 -22.98 -17.71
C GLY A 484 -4.64 -22.69 -17.08
N ALA A 485 -4.92 -23.23 -15.89
CA ALA A 485 -6.11 -22.90 -15.11
C ALA A 485 -6.21 -21.39 -14.83
N THR A 486 -7.43 -20.85 -14.87
CA THR A 486 -7.73 -19.45 -14.58
C THR A 486 -8.66 -19.31 -13.38
N GLY A 487 -8.57 -18.17 -12.68
CA GLY A 487 -9.45 -17.87 -11.55
C GLY A 487 -9.17 -18.72 -10.30
N VAL A 488 -10.23 -19.25 -9.67
CA VAL A 488 -10.13 -19.90 -8.35
C VAL A 488 -10.53 -21.37 -8.46
N ASN A 489 -9.67 -22.25 -7.94
CA ASN A 489 -9.85 -23.70 -7.89
C ASN A 489 -10.10 -24.35 -9.28
N GLY A 490 -9.38 -23.88 -10.30
CA GLY A 490 -9.34 -24.53 -11.63
C GLY A 490 -8.55 -25.85 -11.63
N ASP A 491 -8.31 -26.40 -12.82
CA ASP A 491 -7.63 -27.70 -12.99
C ASP A 491 -6.12 -27.60 -12.69
N GLN A 492 -5.74 -28.07 -11.51
CA GLN A 492 -4.36 -28.12 -11.03
C GLN A 492 -3.53 -29.25 -11.66
N SER A 493 -4.14 -30.13 -12.47
CA SER A 493 -3.43 -31.19 -13.21
C SER A 493 -3.10 -30.80 -14.66
N ASP A 494 -3.54 -29.62 -15.09
CA ASP A 494 -3.05 -28.98 -16.30
C ASP A 494 -1.61 -28.48 -16.09
N ASN A 495 -0.76 -28.64 -17.10
CA ASN A 495 0.63 -28.15 -17.16
C ASN A 495 0.95 -27.55 -18.54
N SER A 496 -0.05 -26.96 -19.20
CA SER A 496 0.04 -26.45 -20.57
C SER A 496 0.68 -25.06 -20.72
N VAL A 497 0.92 -24.33 -19.62
CA VAL A 497 1.34 -22.92 -19.63
C VAL A 497 2.55 -22.71 -18.72
N GLY A 498 3.73 -22.96 -19.27
CA GLY A 498 5.01 -22.89 -18.53
C GLY A 498 5.23 -21.59 -17.76
N THR A 499 5.59 -21.71 -16.47
CA THR A 499 5.95 -20.57 -15.60
C THR A 499 4.84 -19.51 -15.53
N ALA A 500 3.59 -19.98 -15.47
CA ALA A 500 2.44 -19.13 -15.20
C ALA A 500 2.45 -18.64 -13.73
N GLY A 501 2.82 -19.53 -12.82
CA GLY A 501 2.78 -19.30 -11.37
C GLY A 501 1.38 -19.50 -10.79
N ALA A 502 1.33 -19.82 -9.50
CA ALA A 502 0.11 -20.09 -8.75
C ALA A 502 0.24 -19.63 -7.28
N VAL A 503 -0.91 -19.39 -6.63
CA VAL A 503 -0.97 -19.02 -5.21
C VAL A 503 -1.96 -19.92 -4.46
N TYR A 504 -1.52 -20.46 -3.32
CA TYR A 504 -2.27 -21.39 -2.49
C TYR A 504 -2.64 -20.69 -1.18
N VAL A 505 -3.92 -20.77 -0.81
CA VAL A 505 -4.43 -20.20 0.44
C VAL A 505 -4.72 -21.32 1.42
N PHE A 506 -4.09 -21.29 2.58
CA PHE A 506 -4.32 -22.21 3.69
C PHE A 506 -5.02 -21.47 4.83
N HIS A 507 -5.94 -22.15 5.50
CA HIS A 507 -6.66 -21.60 6.64
C HIS A 507 -6.57 -22.54 7.85
N ARG A 508 -6.37 -21.96 9.03
CA ARG A 508 -6.30 -22.67 10.31
C ARG A 508 -7.67 -22.71 10.97
N THR A 509 -8.23 -23.90 11.14
CA THR A 509 -9.48 -24.11 11.88
C THR A 509 -9.22 -25.03 13.07
N ALA A 510 -9.58 -24.60 14.28
CA ALA A 510 -9.37 -25.35 15.53
C ALA A 510 -7.94 -25.88 15.74
N GLY A 511 -6.94 -25.12 15.25
CA GLY A 511 -5.51 -25.47 15.34
C GLY A 511 -4.97 -26.36 14.22
N VAL A 512 -5.80 -26.80 13.29
CA VAL A 512 -5.41 -27.60 12.11
C VAL A 512 -5.36 -26.72 10.87
N TRP A 513 -4.29 -26.81 10.08
CA TRP A 513 -4.17 -26.14 8.79
C TRP A 513 -4.74 -26.99 7.66
N SER A 514 -5.40 -26.35 6.70
CA SER A 514 -5.90 -27.00 5.48
C SER A 514 -5.92 -26.00 4.32
N GLN A 515 -5.69 -26.47 3.09
CA GLN A 515 -5.83 -25.63 1.91
C GLN A 515 -7.30 -25.26 1.69
N GLN A 516 -7.58 -23.96 1.61
CA GLN A 516 -8.89 -23.39 1.29
C GLN A 516 -9.05 -23.09 -0.20
N ALA A 517 -7.98 -22.64 -0.88
CA ALA A 517 -8.04 -22.27 -2.28
C ALA A 517 -6.70 -22.43 -3.02
N TYR A 518 -6.81 -22.50 -4.34
CA TYR A 518 -5.78 -22.34 -5.35
C TYR A 518 -6.22 -21.18 -6.26
N LEU A 519 -5.33 -20.20 -6.47
CA LEU A 519 -5.60 -18.94 -7.15
C LEU A 519 -4.70 -18.82 -8.38
N LYS A 520 -5.30 -18.42 -9.49
CA LYS A 520 -4.69 -18.12 -10.78
C LYS A 520 -5.31 -16.82 -11.34
N PRO A 521 -4.58 -16.03 -12.12
CA PRO A 521 -5.12 -14.82 -12.73
C PRO A 521 -6.17 -15.18 -13.81
N SER A 522 -7.15 -14.31 -14.03
CA SER A 522 -8.15 -14.53 -15.09
C SER A 522 -7.57 -14.57 -16.51
N ASN A 523 -6.36 -14.05 -16.73
CA ASN A 523 -5.62 -14.02 -17.99
C ASN A 523 -4.29 -14.81 -17.93
N THR A 524 -4.32 -16.01 -17.33
CA THR A 524 -3.14 -16.88 -17.18
C THR A 524 -2.39 -17.11 -18.50
N MET A 525 -1.07 -16.91 -18.49
CA MET A 525 -0.20 -17.05 -19.68
C MET A 525 1.24 -17.49 -19.33
N THR A 526 2.06 -17.75 -20.36
CA THR A 526 3.45 -18.21 -20.19
C THR A 526 4.35 -17.08 -19.69
N PHE A 527 5.19 -17.37 -18.69
CA PHE A 527 6.01 -16.37 -17.98
C PHE A 527 5.18 -15.24 -17.36
N HIS A 528 3.99 -15.52 -16.82
CA HIS A 528 3.18 -14.53 -16.10
C HIS A 528 3.76 -14.21 -14.73
N TYR A 529 4.46 -15.18 -14.12
CA TYR A 529 5.05 -15.09 -12.77
C TYR A 529 4.01 -14.67 -11.70
N PHE A 530 2.78 -15.18 -11.80
CA PHE A 530 1.73 -14.89 -10.83
C PHE A 530 2.08 -15.49 -9.48
N GLY A 531 2.06 -14.66 -8.43
CA GLY A 531 2.59 -15.03 -7.12
C GLY A 531 4.07 -14.68 -6.90
N TYR A 532 4.65 -13.84 -7.77
CA TYR A 532 6.00 -13.29 -7.56
C TYR A 532 6.10 -12.46 -6.28
N SER A 533 5.02 -11.78 -5.90
CA SER A 533 4.85 -11.15 -4.59
C SER A 533 3.43 -11.39 -4.09
N VAL A 534 3.24 -11.53 -2.78
CA VAL A 534 1.91 -11.69 -2.17
C VAL A 534 1.81 -10.88 -0.87
N GLY A 535 0.66 -10.24 -0.66
CA GLY A 535 0.28 -9.62 0.60
C GLY A 535 -1.15 -10.01 0.98
N ILE A 536 -1.45 -10.10 2.28
CA ILE A 536 -2.81 -10.40 2.76
C ILE A 536 -3.18 -9.50 3.94
N SER A 537 -4.39 -8.96 3.91
CA SER A 537 -5.01 -8.21 5.01
C SER A 537 -6.45 -8.70 5.21
N GLY A 538 -6.67 -9.47 6.28
CA GLY A 538 -7.96 -10.08 6.59
C GLY A 538 -8.42 -11.04 5.49
N ASP A 539 -9.54 -10.70 4.85
CA ASP A 539 -10.12 -11.44 3.73
C ASP A 539 -9.72 -10.88 2.33
N THR A 540 -8.72 -9.99 2.25
CA THR A 540 -8.21 -9.42 0.98
C THR A 540 -6.77 -9.88 0.72
N ILE A 541 -6.46 -10.45 -0.45
CA ILE A 541 -5.10 -10.80 -0.91
C ILE A 541 -4.76 -9.95 -2.12
N ALA A 542 -3.56 -9.38 -2.15
CA ALA A 542 -2.95 -8.74 -3.31
C ALA A 542 -1.80 -9.61 -3.84
N ILE A 543 -1.75 -9.86 -5.16
CA ILE A 543 -0.83 -10.80 -5.80
C ILE A 543 -0.15 -10.15 -7.01
N GLY A 544 1.18 -10.16 -7.02
CA GLY A 544 1.99 -9.60 -8.10
C GLY A 544 2.22 -10.61 -9.22
N ALA A 545 2.19 -10.12 -10.46
CA ALA A 545 2.55 -10.86 -11.65
C ALA A 545 3.39 -9.97 -12.58
N LEU A 546 4.70 -9.86 -12.30
CA LEU A 546 5.62 -9.00 -13.04
C LEU A 546 5.70 -9.34 -14.53
N GLY A 547 5.27 -10.55 -14.91
CA GLY A 547 5.24 -11.02 -16.28
C GLY A 547 4.03 -10.55 -17.09
N ASP A 548 3.09 -9.82 -16.49
CA ASP A 548 1.90 -9.33 -17.21
C ASP A 548 2.29 -8.43 -18.39
N ARG A 549 1.50 -8.53 -19.47
CA ARG A 549 1.82 -7.96 -20.80
C ARG A 549 0.77 -6.98 -21.34
N SER A 550 -0.26 -6.68 -20.56
CA SER A 550 -1.28 -5.71 -20.95
C SER A 550 -0.70 -4.30 -20.96
N ASP A 551 -1.01 -3.51 -21.99
CA ASP A 551 -0.71 -2.07 -22.06
C ASP A 551 -1.80 -1.20 -21.42
N SER A 552 -2.84 -1.81 -20.82
CA SER A 552 -3.92 -1.08 -20.17
C SER A 552 -3.44 -0.36 -18.90
N THR A 553 -4.06 0.80 -18.62
CA THR A 553 -3.69 1.69 -17.52
C THR A 553 -4.69 1.61 -16.36
N GLY A 554 -4.23 1.95 -15.15
CA GLY A 554 -5.09 2.10 -13.97
C GLY A 554 -5.75 0.79 -13.51
N VAL A 555 -7.02 0.86 -13.09
CA VAL A 555 -7.70 -0.28 -12.45
C VAL A 555 -8.79 -0.86 -13.36
N ASN A 556 -8.83 -2.20 -13.44
CA ASN A 556 -9.78 -3.01 -14.21
C ASN A 556 -9.75 -2.77 -15.73
N GLY A 557 -8.57 -2.44 -16.26
CA GLY A 557 -8.28 -2.39 -17.70
C GLY A 557 -8.35 -3.76 -18.41
N SER A 558 -8.14 -3.75 -19.72
CA SER A 558 -8.20 -4.97 -20.55
C SER A 558 -7.04 -5.93 -20.26
N GLN A 559 -7.36 -7.06 -19.65
CA GLN A 559 -6.41 -8.16 -19.38
C GLN A 559 -6.11 -9.05 -20.61
N ALA A 560 -6.77 -8.79 -21.75
CA ALA A 560 -6.60 -9.57 -22.98
C ALA A 560 -5.50 -9.02 -23.91
N ASP A 561 -4.98 -7.82 -23.63
CA ASP A 561 -3.83 -7.29 -24.36
C ASP A 561 -2.53 -7.95 -23.88
N VAL A 562 -1.59 -8.13 -24.80
CA VAL A 562 -0.28 -8.78 -24.59
C VAL A 562 0.87 -8.03 -25.28
N GLY A 563 0.64 -6.77 -25.67
CA GLY A 563 1.58 -5.96 -26.45
C GLY A 563 2.82 -5.45 -25.70
N LEU A 564 2.81 -5.43 -24.36
CA LEU A 564 3.81 -4.71 -23.56
C LEU A 564 4.52 -5.62 -22.55
N ILE A 565 5.59 -6.26 -22.99
CA ILE A 565 6.33 -7.29 -22.23
C ILE A 565 6.78 -6.77 -20.85
N ARG A 566 6.45 -7.51 -19.78
CA ARG A 566 6.87 -7.26 -18.38
C ARG A 566 6.48 -5.88 -17.83
N ALA A 567 5.40 -5.28 -18.33
CA ALA A 567 4.79 -4.12 -17.67
C ALA A 567 4.26 -4.47 -16.27
N GLY A 568 3.96 -5.75 -16.02
CA GLY A 568 3.53 -6.25 -14.71
C GLY A 568 2.11 -5.84 -14.31
N ALA A 569 1.57 -6.50 -13.29
CA ALA A 569 0.24 -6.20 -12.75
C ALA A 569 0.13 -6.67 -11.29
N ALA A 570 -0.85 -6.12 -10.57
CA ALA A 570 -1.29 -6.62 -9.28
C ALA A 570 -2.77 -7.08 -9.35
N TYR A 571 -3.07 -8.23 -8.77
CA TYR A 571 -4.41 -8.84 -8.76
C TYR A 571 -4.93 -8.86 -7.34
N ILE A 572 -6.15 -8.37 -7.14
CA ILE A 572 -6.81 -8.39 -5.83
C ILE A 572 -7.82 -9.53 -5.79
N PHE A 573 -7.70 -10.40 -4.80
CA PHE A 573 -8.66 -11.44 -4.49
C PHE A 573 -9.34 -11.14 -3.16
N GLN A 574 -10.67 -11.13 -3.16
CA GLN A 574 -11.49 -10.93 -1.97
C GLN A 574 -12.18 -12.24 -1.59
N ARG A 575 -12.16 -12.61 -0.30
CA ARG A 575 -12.98 -13.69 0.25
C ARG A 575 -14.33 -13.13 0.68
N THR A 576 -15.40 -13.72 0.15
CA THR A 576 -16.78 -13.35 0.50
C THR A 576 -17.59 -14.63 0.71
N GLY A 577 -18.19 -14.79 1.88
CA GLY A 577 -18.93 -16.03 2.24
C GLY A 577 -18.05 -17.29 2.22
N GLY A 578 -16.75 -17.15 2.52
CA GLY A 578 -15.77 -18.24 2.49
C GLY A 578 -15.24 -18.61 1.09
N VAL A 579 -15.68 -17.92 0.03
CA VAL A 579 -15.23 -18.15 -1.35
C VAL A 579 -14.36 -16.99 -1.81
N TRP A 580 -13.16 -17.31 -2.31
CA TRP A 580 -12.25 -16.34 -2.94
C TRP A 580 -12.72 -16.02 -4.37
N ARG A 581 -12.60 -14.75 -4.78
CA ARG A 581 -12.83 -14.28 -6.15
C ARG A 581 -11.86 -13.15 -6.47
N GLN A 582 -11.43 -13.04 -7.72
CA GLN A 582 -10.75 -11.83 -8.19
C GLN A 582 -11.74 -10.66 -8.14
N GLU A 583 -11.40 -9.64 -7.36
CA GLU A 583 -12.17 -8.40 -7.19
C GLU A 583 -11.67 -7.30 -8.12
N ALA A 584 -10.35 -7.19 -8.27
CA ALA A 584 -9.72 -6.17 -9.11
C ALA A 584 -8.44 -6.64 -9.78
N TYR A 585 -8.04 -5.88 -10.79
CA TYR A 585 -6.79 -5.99 -11.54
C TYR A 585 -6.21 -4.57 -11.66
N MET A 586 -4.95 -4.40 -11.29
CA MET A 586 -4.27 -3.12 -11.15
C MET A 586 -3.07 -3.04 -12.06
N LYS A 587 -3.01 -1.95 -12.82
CA LYS A 587 -1.93 -1.51 -13.68
C LYS A 587 -1.51 -0.11 -13.27
N THR A 588 -0.28 0.25 -13.61
CA THR A 588 0.22 1.61 -13.45
C THR A 588 -0.61 2.56 -14.32
N SER A 589 -0.52 3.83 -13.98
CA SER A 589 -0.97 4.96 -14.78
C SER A 589 -0.18 5.10 -16.09
N ASN A 590 1.10 4.75 -16.05
CA ASN A 590 2.10 4.81 -17.11
C ASN A 590 2.80 3.43 -17.29
N PRO A 591 2.14 2.40 -17.85
CA PRO A 591 2.79 1.10 -18.05
C PRO A 591 3.75 1.17 -19.22
N GLU A 592 5.02 0.87 -18.96
CA GLU A 592 6.07 0.78 -19.97
C GLU A 592 6.68 -0.63 -20.05
N TYR A 593 7.61 -0.81 -20.99
CA TYR A 593 8.27 -2.08 -21.23
C TYR A 593 9.21 -2.39 -20.06
N GLY A 594 8.92 -3.45 -19.32
CA GLY A 594 9.82 -3.93 -18.26
C GLY A 594 9.65 -3.28 -16.88
N ASP A 595 8.73 -2.34 -16.66
CA ASP A 595 8.54 -1.69 -15.33
C ASP A 595 8.33 -2.67 -14.17
N GLU A 596 7.76 -3.85 -14.45
CA GLU A 596 7.48 -4.91 -13.48
C GLU A 596 6.58 -4.49 -12.31
N LEU A 597 5.43 -3.86 -12.57
CA LEU A 597 4.45 -3.64 -11.50
C LEU A 597 4.09 -4.96 -10.80
N GLY A 598 4.11 -4.94 -9.47
CA GLY A 598 3.87 -6.12 -8.65
C GLY A 598 5.13 -6.95 -8.41
N ARG A 599 6.32 -6.41 -8.74
CA ARG A 599 7.63 -6.93 -8.31
C ARG A 599 7.75 -7.06 -6.79
N SER A 600 7.04 -6.21 -6.07
CA SER A 600 6.84 -6.24 -4.62
C SER A 600 5.40 -5.76 -4.33
N ILE A 601 4.76 -6.29 -3.29
CA ILE A 601 3.40 -5.91 -2.89
C ILE A 601 3.28 -5.94 -1.37
N ALA A 602 2.57 -4.95 -0.83
CA ALA A 602 2.05 -4.99 0.54
C ALA A 602 0.62 -4.43 0.60
N ILE A 603 -0.16 -4.88 1.59
CA ILE A 603 -1.56 -4.48 1.77
C ILE A 603 -1.87 -4.26 3.25
N SER A 604 -2.58 -3.18 3.58
CA SER A 604 -3.12 -2.91 4.92
C SER A 604 -4.56 -2.40 4.76
N GLY A 605 -5.52 -3.21 5.18
CA GLY A 605 -6.95 -2.91 5.07
C GLY A 605 -7.37 -2.70 3.62
N ASP A 606 -7.74 -1.46 3.31
CA ASP A 606 -8.23 -1.01 2.01
C ASP A 606 -7.14 -0.31 1.17
N VAL A 607 -5.85 -0.49 1.52
CA VAL A 607 -4.69 0.12 0.82
C VAL A 607 -3.71 -0.93 0.32
N VAL A 608 -3.32 -0.85 -0.95
CA VAL A 608 -2.28 -1.68 -1.58
C VAL A 608 -1.13 -0.79 -2.04
N VAL A 609 0.11 -1.21 -1.81
CA VAL A 609 1.32 -0.63 -2.40
C VAL A 609 1.99 -1.68 -3.26
N ALA A 610 2.34 -1.33 -4.49
CA ALA A 610 3.01 -2.22 -5.44
C ALA A 610 4.25 -1.53 -6.05
N GLY A 611 5.41 -2.18 -5.97
CA GLY A 611 6.65 -1.70 -6.60
C GLY A 611 6.71 -2.01 -8.09
N ALA A 612 7.39 -1.12 -8.83
CA ALA A 612 7.74 -1.24 -10.24
C ALA A 612 9.21 -0.77 -10.37
N ILE A 613 10.15 -1.71 -10.27
CA ILE A 613 11.55 -1.40 -9.93
C ILE A 613 12.39 -0.88 -11.10
N TRP A 614 11.93 -1.08 -12.33
CA TRP A 614 12.61 -0.64 -13.55
C TRP A 614 11.93 0.57 -14.19
N GLU A 615 11.05 1.25 -13.45
CA GLU A 615 10.43 2.49 -13.92
C GLU A 615 11.49 3.60 -14.06
N ASP A 616 11.52 4.22 -15.23
CA ASP A 616 12.64 5.05 -15.72
C ASP A 616 12.55 6.54 -15.35
N SER A 617 11.54 6.96 -14.59
CA SER A 617 11.28 8.39 -14.39
C SER A 617 12.33 9.07 -13.50
N ALA A 618 12.76 10.26 -13.89
CA ALA A 618 13.58 11.14 -13.06
C ALA A 618 12.78 11.92 -12.00
N ALA A 619 11.46 11.74 -11.93
CA ALA A 619 10.60 12.34 -10.92
C ALA A 619 11.05 11.99 -9.50
N SER A 620 10.87 12.94 -8.57
CA SER A 620 11.17 12.77 -7.15
C SER A 620 9.96 13.07 -6.28
N GLY A 621 9.89 12.45 -5.10
CA GLY A 621 8.78 12.63 -4.17
C GLY A 621 7.49 11.94 -4.62
N VAL A 622 6.40 12.70 -4.75
CA VAL A 622 5.04 12.15 -4.88
C VAL A 622 4.32 12.80 -6.06
N ASN A 623 3.69 11.97 -6.90
CA ASN A 623 2.86 12.39 -8.05
C ASN A 623 3.61 13.33 -9.03
N GLY A 624 4.92 13.11 -9.20
CA GLY A 624 5.75 13.80 -10.20
C GLY A 624 5.54 13.28 -11.63
N ASP A 625 6.29 13.84 -12.59
CA ASP A 625 6.13 13.53 -14.02
C ASP A 625 6.55 12.09 -14.38
N GLN A 626 5.54 11.24 -14.51
CA GLN A 626 5.62 9.84 -14.92
C GLN A 626 6.06 9.61 -16.37
N SER A 627 6.28 10.68 -17.16
CA SER A 627 6.75 10.59 -18.55
C SER A 627 8.23 10.97 -18.75
N ASP A 628 8.95 11.33 -17.68
CA ASP A 628 10.35 11.78 -17.72
C ASP A 628 11.34 10.62 -17.63
N ASN A 629 11.39 9.78 -18.67
CA ASN A 629 12.21 8.56 -18.70
C ASN A 629 13.71 8.83 -18.94
N SER A 630 14.24 9.89 -18.30
CA SER A 630 15.64 10.30 -18.38
C SER A 630 16.54 9.65 -17.32
N ARG A 631 15.99 8.82 -16.42
CA ARG A 631 16.69 8.20 -15.28
C ARG A 631 16.43 6.69 -15.22
N SER A 632 17.06 5.96 -16.13
CA SER A 632 16.97 4.50 -16.26
C SER A 632 17.00 3.73 -14.93
N ASP A 633 16.05 2.80 -14.74
CA ASP A 633 15.95 1.90 -13.58
C ASP A 633 15.90 2.62 -12.21
N ALA A 634 15.39 3.85 -12.15
CA ALA A 634 15.22 4.58 -10.88
C ALA A 634 14.22 3.88 -9.95
N GLY A 635 13.19 3.28 -10.54
CA GLY A 635 12.12 2.55 -9.85
C GLY A 635 11.05 3.47 -9.24
N ALA A 636 9.86 2.92 -9.05
CA ALA A 636 8.69 3.58 -8.51
C ALA A 636 7.86 2.65 -7.60
N ALA A 637 6.96 3.22 -6.82
CA ALA A 637 5.89 2.47 -6.17
C ALA A 637 4.54 3.16 -6.37
N TYR A 638 3.50 2.34 -6.56
CA TYR A 638 2.13 2.79 -6.84
C TYR A 638 1.25 2.41 -5.67
N LEU A 639 0.49 3.37 -5.16
CA LEU A 639 -0.46 3.18 -4.06
C LEU A 639 -1.88 3.18 -4.61
N TYR A 640 -2.65 2.15 -4.27
CA TYR A 640 -4.06 2.00 -4.61
C TYR A 640 -4.91 1.97 -3.33
N HIS A 641 -6.12 2.51 -3.40
CA HIS A 641 -7.07 2.56 -2.28
C HIS A 641 -8.46 2.10 -2.70
N ARG A 642 -9.16 1.38 -1.81
CA ARG A 642 -10.56 0.96 -1.97
C ARG A 642 -11.49 1.87 -1.19
N SER A 643 -12.24 2.73 -1.88
CA SER A 643 -13.33 3.52 -1.30
C SER A 643 -14.67 3.04 -1.85
N GLU A 644 -15.68 2.87 -0.98
CA GLU A 644 -17.02 2.33 -1.30
C GLU A 644 -17.03 1.05 -2.20
N GLY A 645 -15.98 0.22 -2.12
CA GLY A 645 -15.83 -1.01 -2.93
C GLY A 645 -15.16 -0.82 -4.31
N VAL A 646 -14.75 0.41 -4.64
CA VAL A 646 -14.04 0.75 -5.87
C VAL A 646 -12.56 0.98 -5.56
N TRP A 647 -11.68 0.24 -6.23
CA TRP A 647 -10.24 0.46 -6.20
C TRP A 647 -9.83 1.56 -7.19
N THR A 648 -9.05 2.53 -6.73
CA THR A 648 -8.39 3.54 -7.58
C THR A 648 -6.91 3.62 -7.25
N GLN A 649 -6.08 4.03 -8.22
CA GLN A 649 -4.73 4.50 -7.89
C GLN A 649 -4.87 5.82 -7.15
N ARG A 650 -4.24 5.94 -5.98
CA ARG A 650 -4.21 7.16 -5.16
C ARG A 650 -2.86 7.87 -5.23
N ALA A 651 -1.75 7.17 -5.47
CA ALA A 651 -0.45 7.84 -5.60
C ALA A 651 0.55 7.10 -6.49
N TYR A 652 1.51 7.88 -6.98
CA TYR A 652 2.78 7.45 -7.56
C TYR A 652 3.90 8.00 -6.66
N LEU A 653 4.81 7.13 -6.23
CA LEU A 653 5.81 7.41 -5.21
C LEU A 653 7.22 7.16 -5.77
N LYS A 654 8.12 8.11 -5.52
CA LYS A 654 9.53 8.10 -5.92
C LYS A 654 10.40 8.52 -4.74
N ALA A 655 11.66 8.11 -4.74
CA ALA A 655 12.66 8.62 -3.81
C ALA A 655 12.76 10.15 -3.84
N SER A 656 13.19 10.78 -2.75
CA SER A 656 13.60 12.19 -2.71
C SER A 656 14.84 12.48 -3.56
N ASN A 657 15.61 11.45 -3.90
CA ASN A 657 16.94 11.52 -4.51
C ASN A 657 17.10 10.37 -5.53
N PRO A 658 16.31 10.33 -6.62
CA PRO A 658 16.32 9.22 -7.58
C PRO A 658 17.65 9.14 -8.34
N GLY A 659 18.46 8.13 -8.04
CA GLY A 659 19.57 7.67 -8.86
C GLY A 659 19.10 6.76 -10.00
N GLY A 660 19.99 6.50 -10.97
CA GLY A 660 19.72 5.50 -12.02
C GLY A 660 20.20 4.13 -11.56
N SER A 661 19.39 3.09 -11.78
CA SER A 661 19.59 1.75 -11.19
C SER A 661 19.52 1.72 -9.65
N ASP A 662 18.86 2.71 -9.04
CA ASP A 662 18.56 2.71 -7.60
C ASP A 662 17.52 1.62 -7.24
N LEU A 663 16.64 1.25 -8.18
CA LEU A 663 15.60 0.21 -8.07
C LEU A 663 14.47 0.47 -7.04
N PHE A 664 14.11 1.74 -6.80
CA PHE A 664 13.11 2.12 -5.80
C PHE A 664 11.80 1.32 -5.97
N GLY A 665 11.23 0.85 -4.85
CA GLY A 665 10.14 -0.13 -4.87
C GLY A 665 10.59 -1.59 -4.72
N TYR A 666 11.89 -1.86 -4.55
CA TYR A 666 12.43 -3.23 -4.45
C TYR A 666 11.74 -4.09 -3.38
N SER A 667 11.56 -3.52 -2.19
CA SER A 667 10.68 -4.06 -1.16
C SER A 667 9.73 -2.98 -0.64
N VAL A 668 8.49 -3.37 -0.35
CA VAL A 668 7.46 -2.46 0.15
C VAL A 668 6.73 -3.11 1.32
N ALA A 669 6.35 -2.30 2.30
CA ALA A 669 5.55 -2.72 3.46
C ALA A 669 4.63 -1.57 3.90
N ILE A 670 3.54 -1.88 4.61
CA ILE A 670 2.57 -0.88 5.05
C ILE A 670 1.96 -1.26 6.40
N SER A 671 1.87 -0.29 7.31
CA SER A 671 1.18 -0.43 8.60
C SER A 671 0.25 0.76 8.81
N GLY A 672 -1.05 0.53 8.67
CA GLY A 672 -2.07 1.59 8.69
C GLY A 672 -1.77 2.63 7.60
N GLY A 673 -1.60 3.90 8.01
CA GLY A 673 -1.27 5.01 7.12
C GLY A 673 0.24 5.26 6.90
N THR A 674 1.13 4.35 7.30
CA THR A 674 2.59 4.49 7.09
C THR A 674 3.08 3.45 6.09
N VAL A 675 3.66 3.92 4.99
CA VAL A 675 4.22 3.11 3.89
C VAL A 675 5.73 3.15 3.97
N LEU A 676 6.36 1.99 3.91
CA LEU A 676 7.79 1.79 3.82
C LEU A 676 8.12 1.29 2.42
N ILE A 677 9.05 1.97 1.73
CA ILE A 677 9.57 1.55 0.43
C ILE A 677 11.08 1.52 0.55
N ALA A 678 11.69 0.36 0.36
CA ALA A 678 13.14 0.19 0.46
C ALA A 678 13.74 -0.25 -0.87
N THR A 679 15.04 0.03 -1.00
CA THR A 679 15.77 -0.19 -2.24
C THR A 679 17.22 -0.50 -2.00
N GLN A 680 17.72 -1.57 -2.63
CA GLN A 680 19.10 -2.02 -2.45
C GLN A 680 20.12 -1.29 -3.34
N GLY A 681 19.67 -0.66 -4.44
CA GLY A 681 20.57 -0.07 -5.45
C GLY A 681 21.11 1.31 -5.08
N GLU A 682 20.43 2.03 -4.16
CA GLU A 682 20.82 3.40 -3.80
C GLU A 682 22.28 3.45 -3.33
N ASP A 683 23.03 4.33 -3.98
CA ASP A 683 24.49 4.33 -3.98
C ASP A 683 25.10 5.40 -3.06
N SER A 684 24.29 6.03 -2.21
CA SER A 684 24.78 7.14 -1.38
C SER A 684 25.46 6.64 -0.12
N ASN A 685 26.49 7.38 0.34
CA ASN A 685 27.16 7.09 1.61
C ASN A 685 26.50 7.78 2.83
N ALA A 686 25.24 8.20 2.70
CA ALA A 686 24.48 8.75 3.82
C ALA A 686 24.33 7.71 4.93
N THR A 687 24.29 8.16 6.18
CA THR A 687 24.22 7.29 7.36
C THR A 687 23.08 7.69 8.30
N GLY A 688 22.52 6.71 9.00
CA GLY A 688 21.45 6.91 9.97
C GLY A 688 20.15 7.40 9.35
N VAL A 689 19.53 8.41 9.96
CA VAL A 689 18.20 8.92 9.56
C VAL A 689 18.32 10.33 9.00
N ASN A 690 17.68 10.56 7.85
CA ASN A 690 17.64 11.84 7.13
C ASN A 690 19.04 12.40 6.81
N GLY A 691 20.02 11.51 6.56
CA GLY A 691 21.34 11.87 6.04
C GLY A 691 21.27 12.42 4.62
N ASN A 692 22.36 13.05 4.16
CA ASN A 692 22.41 13.64 2.82
C ASN A 692 22.56 12.57 1.72
N GLY A 693 21.44 12.11 1.15
CA GLY A 693 21.37 11.14 0.05
C GLY A 693 21.92 11.62 -1.31
N SER A 694 22.57 12.79 -1.40
CA SER A 694 23.13 13.32 -2.65
C SER A 694 24.54 12.86 -3.00
N ASN A 695 25.14 11.92 -2.24
CA ASN A 695 26.55 11.54 -2.38
C ASN A 695 26.76 10.07 -2.76
N ASN A 696 26.45 9.80 -4.02
CA ASN A 696 26.56 8.57 -4.80
C ASN A 696 27.99 7.98 -4.85
N SER A 697 28.49 7.49 -3.72
CA SER A 697 29.89 7.04 -3.53
C SER A 697 30.04 5.66 -2.88
N ALA A 698 28.93 5.03 -2.51
CA ALA A 698 28.85 3.70 -1.90
C ALA A 698 27.82 2.85 -2.65
N GLY A 699 28.18 2.36 -3.84
CA GLY A 699 27.29 1.61 -4.73
C GLY A 699 26.62 0.42 -4.04
N ASN A 700 25.30 0.29 -4.20
CA ASN A 700 24.46 -0.72 -3.55
C ASN A 700 24.57 -0.73 -2.00
N ALA A 701 24.84 0.43 -1.38
CA ALA A 701 24.69 0.56 0.07
C ALA A 701 23.23 0.41 0.47
N GLY A 702 22.30 0.90 -0.36
CA GLY A 702 20.87 0.75 -0.23
C GLY A 702 20.25 1.70 0.80
N ALA A 703 18.92 1.86 0.77
CA ALA A 703 18.17 2.82 1.57
C ALA A 703 16.72 2.37 1.81
N ALA A 704 16.05 3.00 2.78
CA ALA A 704 14.60 2.86 2.94
C ALA A 704 13.92 4.22 3.16
N TYR A 705 12.72 4.38 2.61
CA TYR A 705 11.97 5.63 2.57
C TYR A 705 10.60 5.41 3.22
N ILE A 706 10.19 6.34 4.09
CA ILE A 706 8.90 6.28 4.78
C ILE A 706 8.00 7.37 4.23
N PHE A 707 6.79 7.00 3.83
CA PHE A 707 5.74 7.89 3.38
C PHE A 707 4.55 7.82 4.34
N ASN A 708 3.99 8.98 4.72
CA ASN A 708 2.75 9.03 5.48
C ASN A 708 1.58 9.28 4.51
N VAL A 709 0.70 8.29 4.41
CA VAL A 709 -0.45 8.23 3.48
C VAL A 709 -1.75 8.29 4.28
N GLY A 710 -1.92 9.38 5.03
CA GLY A 710 -3.07 9.55 5.91
C GLY A 710 -4.41 9.68 5.15
N GLY A 711 -5.50 9.63 5.90
CA GLY A 711 -6.86 9.63 5.35
C GLY A 711 -7.33 8.28 4.80
N LEU A 712 -6.54 7.21 4.96
CA LEU A 712 -6.88 5.86 4.44
C LEU A 712 -7.37 4.92 5.54
N GLY A 713 -8.24 3.99 5.14
CA GLY A 713 -9.02 3.16 6.05
C GLY A 713 -8.21 2.25 6.97
N ASN A 714 -8.66 2.18 8.23
CA ASN A 714 -8.22 1.30 9.31
C ASN A 714 -6.78 1.52 9.84
N ILE A 715 -6.68 2.24 10.97
CA ILE A 715 -5.44 2.38 11.77
C ILE A 715 -5.24 1.25 12.79
N GLY A 716 -6.21 0.36 12.96
CA GLY A 716 -6.13 -0.76 13.90
C GLY A 716 -5.92 -2.11 13.19
N VAL A 717 -5.31 -3.05 13.92
CA VAL A 717 -5.07 -4.43 13.46
C VAL A 717 -6.32 -5.27 13.75
N SER A 718 -6.90 -5.92 12.74
CA SER A 718 -8.04 -6.82 12.94
C SER A 718 -7.64 -8.02 13.81
N ILE A 719 -8.52 -8.37 14.74
CA ILE A 719 -8.41 -9.51 15.66
C ILE A 719 -9.71 -10.31 15.60
N CYS A 720 -9.63 -11.64 15.81
CA CYS A 720 -10.84 -12.49 15.85
C CYS A 720 -11.69 -12.47 14.56
N ALA A 721 -11.05 -12.19 13.42
CA ALA A 721 -11.70 -12.17 12.12
C ALA A 721 -11.70 -13.54 11.42
N PRO A 722 -12.69 -13.82 10.56
CA PRO A 722 -13.89 -13.01 10.33
C PRO A 722 -14.90 -13.15 11.49
N GLY A 723 -15.80 -12.17 11.63
CA GLY A 723 -16.97 -12.30 12.50
C GLY A 723 -17.90 -13.45 12.10
N VAL A 724 -18.92 -13.74 12.90
CA VAL A 724 -19.92 -14.76 12.54
C VAL A 724 -20.90 -14.17 11.50
N PRO A 725 -21.19 -14.85 10.38
CA PRO A 725 -22.17 -14.36 9.40
C PRO A 725 -23.54 -14.02 10.01
N ASN A 726 -24.07 -12.86 9.64
CA ASN A 726 -25.36 -12.33 10.11
C ASN A 726 -26.50 -12.62 9.12
N SER A 727 -27.70 -12.09 9.35
CA SER A 727 -28.87 -12.32 8.47
C SER A 727 -28.68 -11.91 7.00
N THR A 728 -27.67 -11.11 6.66
CA THR A 728 -27.31 -10.79 5.27
C THR A 728 -26.56 -11.93 4.56
N GLY A 729 -26.04 -12.91 5.30
CA GLY A 729 -25.13 -13.94 4.82
C GLY A 729 -23.65 -13.55 4.88
N LEU A 730 -23.33 -12.29 5.22
CA LEU A 730 -21.96 -11.80 5.40
C LEU A 730 -21.62 -11.65 6.90
N PRO A 731 -20.34 -11.81 7.29
CA PRO A 731 -19.86 -11.35 8.58
C PRO A 731 -19.86 -9.81 8.60
N ALA A 732 -20.16 -9.22 9.76
CA ALA A 732 -19.94 -7.78 9.95
C ALA A 732 -18.47 -7.51 10.27
N GLU A 733 -17.98 -6.37 9.82
CA GLU A 733 -16.58 -5.94 9.99
C GLU A 733 -16.50 -4.66 10.82
N LEU A 734 -15.43 -4.51 11.58
CA LEU A 734 -15.03 -3.30 12.29
C LEU A 734 -13.75 -2.73 11.65
N ALA A 735 -13.72 -1.42 11.50
CA ALA A 735 -12.51 -0.65 11.27
C ALA A 735 -12.37 0.41 12.36
N VAL A 736 -11.14 0.77 12.70
CA VAL A 736 -10.82 1.88 13.61
C VAL A 736 -10.13 2.96 12.78
N ARG A 737 -10.62 4.19 12.78
CA ARG A 737 -10.16 5.29 11.91
C ARG A 737 -9.68 6.48 12.74
N GLY A 738 -8.90 7.36 12.13
CA GLY A 738 -8.41 8.60 12.76
C GLY A 738 -6.94 8.51 13.16
N SER A 739 -6.60 8.79 14.43
CA SER A 739 -5.23 8.79 14.94
C SER A 739 -4.98 7.74 16.03
N SER A 740 -3.79 7.14 16.00
CA SER A 740 -3.28 6.28 17.08
C SER A 740 -2.69 7.07 18.25
N VAL A 741 -2.52 8.40 18.16
CA VAL A 741 -2.00 9.20 19.27
C VAL A 741 -3.11 9.39 20.31
N ALA A 742 -2.85 9.05 21.58
CA ALA A 742 -3.85 9.18 22.65
C ALA A 742 -4.27 10.64 22.88
N LEU A 743 -3.34 11.60 22.70
CA LEU A 743 -3.57 13.03 22.89
C LEU A 743 -4.41 13.68 21.79
N ASP A 744 -4.40 13.15 20.57
CA ASP A 744 -5.20 13.69 19.45
C ASP A 744 -6.71 13.53 19.73
N ASN A 745 -7.09 12.50 20.50
CA ASN A 745 -8.47 12.15 20.81
C ASN A 745 -9.37 12.01 19.56
N GLN A 746 -8.78 11.57 18.44
CA GLN A 746 -9.43 11.42 17.15
C GLN A 746 -9.57 9.94 16.78
N VAL A 747 -10.43 9.18 17.46
CA VAL A 747 -10.71 7.79 17.05
C VAL A 747 -12.18 7.64 16.69
N GLU A 748 -12.42 7.02 15.53
CA GLU A 748 -13.73 6.56 15.11
C GLU A 748 -13.75 5.03 15.00
N LEU A 749 -14.72 4.41 15.64
CA LEU A 749 -15.05 3.00 15.44
C LEU A 749 -16.11 2.93 14.32
N PHE A 750 -15.85 2.17 13.26
CA PHE A 750 -16.70 2.09 12.07
C PHE A 750 -17.08 0.63 11.77
N ALA A 751 -18.35 0.27 11.90
CA ALA A 751 -18.87 -1.07 11.61
C ALA A 751 -19.57 -1.10 10.24
N ARG A 752 -19.27 -2.13 9.42
CA ARG A 752 -19.86 -2.39 8.09
C ARG A 752 -20.40 -3.81 7.94
N ASN A 753 -21.09 -4.09 6.83
CA ASN A 753 -21.74 -5.36 6.51
C ASN A 753 -22.81 -5.80 7.54
N LEU A 754 -23.51 -4.82 8.14
CA LEU A 754 -24.55 -5.04 9.14
C LEU A 754 -25.94 -5.25 8.50
N PRO A 755 -26.87 -5.99 9.16
CA PRO A 755 -28.28 -6.02 8.77
C PRO A 755 -28.88 -4.61 8.74
N LEU A 756 -29.59 -4.26 7.66
CA LEU A 756 -30.13 -2.91 7.46
C LEU A 756 -31.11 -2.48 8.57
N GLY A 757 -31.08 -1.21 8.93
CA GLY A 757 -31.98 -0.57 9.91
C GLY A 757 -31.89 -1.09 11.35
N ASN A 758 -30.93 -1.98 11.66
CA ASN A 758 -30.76 -2.56 12.99
C ASN A 758 -29.87 -1.69 13.88
N PHE A 759 -30.11 -1.72 15.19
CA PHE A 759 -29.29 -0.97 16.13
C PHE A 759 -28.11 -1.78 16.67
N GLY A 760 -27.04 -1.07 17.02
CA GLY A 760 -25.87 -1.62 17.67
C GLY A 760 -25.10 -0.57 18.46
N TYR A 761 -24.03 -1.00 19.10
CA TYR A 761 -23.11 -0.15 19.86
C TYR A 761 -21.73 -0.82 19.94
N PHE A 762 -20.72 -0.01 20.23
CA PHE A 762 -19.34 -0.49 20.34
C PHE A 762 -18.99 -0.94 21.76
N LEU A 763 -18.07 -1.89 21.83
CA LEU A 763 -17.45 -2.45 23.01
C LEU A 763 -15.96 -2.16 22.98
N THR A 764 -15.34 -2.15 24.15
CA THR A 764 -13.89 -1.95 24.27
C THR A 764 -13.32 -2.71 25.47
N SER A 765 -12.07 -3.15 25.40
CA SER A 765 -11.31 -3.77 26.49
C SER A 765 -9.81 -3.54 26.28
N ARG A 766 -9.00 -3.75 27.33
CA ARG A 766 -7.54 -3.81 27.22
C ARG A 766 -7.02 -5.22 26.88
N THR A 767 -7.93 -6.18 26.78
CA THR A 767 -7.61 -7.60 26.55
C THR A 767 -8.65 -8.24 25.63
N TYR A 768 -8.18 -9.10 24.74
CA TYR A 768 -9.00 -10.03 23.98
C TYR A 768 -8.54 -11.47 24.27
N GLY A 769 -9.39 -12.44 23.92
CA GLY A 769 -9.17 -13.87 24.18
C GLY A 769 -9.90 -14.75 23.16
N PRO A 770 -9.98 -16.07 23.42
CA PRO A 770 -10.70 -17.01 22.56
C PRO A 770 -12.16 -16.59 22.38
N PRO A 771 -12.70 -16.59 21.14
CA PRO A 771 -14.09 -16.20 20.90
C PRO A 771 -15.10 -17.05 21.70
N ALA A 772 -16.01 -16.38 22.40
CA ALA A 772 -17.08 -17.00 23.18
C ALA A 772 -18.44 -16.51 22.67
N THR A 773 -19.46 -17.37 22.66
CA THR A 773 -20.82 -17.00 22.23
C THR A 773 -21.68 -16.65 23.44
N PRO A 774 -22.08 -15.38 23.66
CA PRO A 774 -22.96 -15.01 24.75
C PRO A 774 -24.35 -15.64 24.58
N MET A 775 -25.00 -15.98 25.70
CA MET A 775 -26.33 -16.59 25.69
C MET A 775 -27.35 -15.70 24.95
N GLY A 776 -27.92 -16.20 23.86
CA GLY A 776 -28.87 -15.46 23.01
C GLY A 776 -28.23 -14.62 21.89
N SER A 777 -26.92 -14.77 21.65
CA SER A 777 -26.23 -14.27 20.46
C SER A 777 -25.95 -15.42 19.48
N GLN A 778 -25.99 -15.15 18.19
CA GLN A 778 -25.37 -16.01 17.18
C GLN A 778 -23.87 -15.71 17.06
N GLY A 779 -23.48 -14.46 17.28
CA GLY A 779 -22.11 -14.00 17.16
C GLY A 779 -21.22 -14.34 18.36
N ALA A 780 -19.92 -14.36 18.12
CA ALA A 780 -18.92 -14.54 19.17
C ALA A 780 -18.31 -13.19 19.59
N ILE A 781 -18.30 -12.92 20.89
CA ILE A 781 -17.48 -11.86 21.48
C ILE A 781 -16.07 -12.43 21.69
N CYS A 782 -15.03 -11.66 21.37
CA CYS A 782 -13.65 -12.06 21.69
C CYS A 782 -12.93 -11.08 22.62
N LEU A 783 -13.54 -9.93 22.94
CA LEU A 783 -13.07 -9.10 24.04
C LEU A 783 -13.21 -9.88 25.36
N ASP A 784 -12.19 -9.80 26.21
CA ASP A 784 -12.14 -10.48 27.51
C ASP A 784 -11.76 -9.49 28.62
N GLY A 785 -11.84 -9.90 29.87
CA GLY A 785 -11.50 -9.09 31.04
C GLY A 785 -12.55 -8.01 31.31
N SER A 786 -12.12 -6.75 31.39
CA SER A 786 -13.00 -5.63 31.75
C SER A 786 -13.52 -4.95 30.48
N ILE A 787 -14.75 -5.34 30.09
CA ILE A 787 -15.38 -4.93 28.83
C ILE A 787 -16.27 -3.70 29.04
N GLY A 788 -15.82 -2.56 28.52
CA GLY A 788 -16.58 -1.32 28.38
C GLY A 788 -17.66 -1.37 27.31
N ARG A 789 -18.65 -0.49 27.40
CA ARG A 789 -19.75 -0.36 26.44
C ARG A 789 -20.06 1.11 26.15
N TYR A 790 -20.06 1.49 24.88
CA TYR A 790 -20.47 2.82 24.44
C TYR A 790 -22.00 2.88 24.29
N ILE A 791 -22.70 3.07 25.42
CA ILE A 791 -24.18 3.06 25.51
C ILE A 791 -24.77 4.36 26.08
N GLY A 792 -23.97 5.42 26.16
CA GLY A 792 -24.44 6.77 26.53
C GLY A 792 -25.30 7.43 25.44
N PRO A 793 -25.76 8.67 25.68
CA PRO A 793 -26.54 9.45 24.71
C PRO A 793 -25.82 9.53 23.34
N GLY A 794 -26.50 9.13 22.27
CA GLY A 794 -25.96 9.13 20.91
C GLY A 794 -24.98 8.00 20.57
N GLN A 795 -24.56 7.18 21.54
CA GLN A 795 -23.59 6.10 21.33
C GLN A 795 -24.22 4.78 20.84
N ILE A 796 -25.52 4.58 21.10
CA ILE A 796 -26.31 3.53 20.43
C ILE A 796 -26.68 4.05 19.04
N ARG A 797 -26.26 3.33 18.00
CA ARG A 797 -26.39 3.72 16.58
C ARG A 797 -27.35 2.79 15.84
N SER A 798 -27.80 3.22 14.66
CA SER A 798 -28.54 2.40 13.69
C SER A 798 -27.72 2.24 12.41
N SER A 799 -27.76 1.05 11.81
CA SER A 799 -27.04 0.71 10.57
C SER A 799 -27.64 1.33 9.30
N GLY A 800 -28.80 2.00 9.41
CA GLY A 800 -29.45 2.71 8.30
C GLY A 800 -29.76 1.82 7.08
N SER A 801 -29.90 2.44 5.91
CA SER A 801 -30.03 1.75 4.62
C SER A 801 -28.68 1.27 4.05
N SER A 802 -27.57 1.75 4.60
CA SER A 802 -26.20 1.41 4.17
C SER A 802 -25.64 0.13 4.79
N GLY A 803 -26.23 -0.37 5.88
CA GLY A 803 -25.66 -1.50 6.63
C GLY A 803 -24.39 -1.11 7.40
N THR A 804 -24.26 0.16 7.77
CA THR A 804 -23.06 0.72 8.43
C THR A 804 -23.44 1.62 9.61
N PHE A 805 -22.64 1.59 10.68
CA PHE A 805 -22.69 2.64 11.70
C PHE A 805 -21.30 2.94 12.26
N ALA A 806 -21.11 4.17 12.71
CA ALA A 806 -19.84 4.66 13.23
C ALA A 806 -20.00 5.33 14.60
N LEU A 807 -18.91 5.52 15.35
CA LEU A 807 -18.88 6.30 16.57
C LEU A 807 -17.47 6.88 16.78
N SER A 808 -17.36 8.21 16.76
CA SER A 808 -16.21 8.91 17.31
C SER A 808 -16.21 8.72 18.84
N ILE A 809 -15.11 8.20 19.38
CA ILE A 809 -14.96 7.90 20.81
C ILE A 809 -14.08 8.94 21.50
N ASP A 810 -14.43 9.30 22.73
CA ASP A 810 -13.60 10.14 23.58
C ASP A 810 -12.67 9.24 24.41
N LEU A 811 -11.40 9.21 24.02
CA LEU A 811 -10.33 8.48 24.68
C LEU A 811 -10.16 8.89 26.14
N THR A 812 -10.51 10.12 26.52
CA THR A 812 -10.46 10.59 27.92
C THR A 812 -11.61 10.04 28.77
N GLN A 813 -12.69 9.57 28.13
CA GLN A 813 -13.90 8.99 28.72
C GLN A 813 -14.19 7.59 28.17
N THR A 814 -13.16 6.75 28.07
CA THR A 814 -13.29 5.37 27.61
C THR A 814 -14.01 4.52 28.66
N PRO A 815 -15.13 3.85 28.33
CA PRO A 815 -15.94 3.14 29.31
C PRO A 815 -15.22 1.87 29.80
N GLN A 816 -15.39 1.60 31.09
CA GLN A 816 -15.00 0.38 31.79
C GLN A 816 -16.13 -0.01 32.76
N PRO A 817 -16.27 -1.28 33.19
CA PRO A 817 -17.30 -1.70 34.14
C PRO A 817 -17.25 -0.96 35.49
N SER A 818 -16.10 -0.39 35.85
CA SER A 818 -15.85 0.39 37.07
C SER A 818 -16.05 1.91 36.93
N GLY A 819 -16.28 2.43 35.72
CA GLY A 819 -16.37 3.86 35.43
C GLY A 819 -15.71 4.22 34.10
N PHE A 820 -15.48 5.51 33.85
CA PHE A 820 -14.70 5.97 32.71
C PHE A 820 -13.21 6.05 33.07
N VAL A 821 -12.34 5.73 32.11
CA VAL A 821 -10.89 5.87 32.22
C VAL A 821 -10.35 6.60 30.99
N SER A 822 -9.18 7.21 31.12
CA SER A 822 -8.46 7.76 29.98
C SER A 822 -7.53 6.70 29.38
N VAL A 823 -7.49 6.62 28.05
CA VAL A 823 -6.46 5.89 27.30
C VAL A 823 -5.14 6.66 27.44
N LEU A 824 -4.03 5.95 27.61
CA LEU A 824 -2.70 6.52 27.73
C LEU A 824 -1.80 6.06 26.58
N ALA A 825 -0.79 6.86 26.25
CA ALA A 825 0.29 6.46 25.36
C ALA A 825 0.96 5.17 25.87
N GLY A 826 1.19 4.23 24.96
CA GLY A 826 1.67 2.88 25.25
C GLY A 826 0.58 1.87 25.67
N GLU A 827 -0.69 2.27 25.80
CA GLU A 827 -1.78 1.31 26.07
C GLU A 827 -2.37 0.72 24.78
N THR A 828 -2.50 -0.60 24.77
CA THR A 828 -3.25 -1.34 23.74
C THR A 828 -4.70 -1.53 24.15
N TRP A 829 -5.62 -1.24 23.23
CA TRP A 829 -7.05 -1.38 23.42
C TRP A 829 -7.69 -2.12 22.23
N SER A 830 -8.54 -3.09 22.56
CA SER A 830 -9.33 -3.89 21.64
C SER A 830 -10.77 -3.38 21.59
N PHE A 831 -11.37 -3.40 20.41
CA PHE A 831 -12.72 -2.93 20.11
C PHE A 831 -13.51 -4.00 19.36
N GLN A 832 -14.82 -4.03 19.53
CA GLN A 832 -15.75 -4.90 18.78
C GLN A 832 -17.14 -4.23 18.76
N ALA A 833 -17.94 -4.40 17.71
CA ALA A 833 -19.32 -3.92 17.71
C ALA A 833 -20.30 -5.06 18.04
N TRP A 834 -21.31 -4.78 18.86
CA TRP A 834 -22.49 -5.63 19.05
C TRP A 834 -23.67 -5.01 18.28
N TYR A 835 -24.49 -5.84 17.65
CA TYR A 835 -25.69 -5.38 16.94
C TYR A 835 -26.85 -6.39 17.00
N ARG A 836 -28.07 -5.89 16.79
CA ARG A 836 -29.25 -6.75 16.59
C ARG A 836 -29.24 -7.41 15.23
N ASP A 837 -29.71 -8.64 15.21
CA ASP A 837 -29.75 -9.49 14.02
C ASP A 837 -31.00 -10.39 14.05
N ALA A 838 -31.38 -10.98 12.91
CA ALA A 838 -32.58 -11.81 12.79
C ALA A 838 -32.38 -12.98 11.82
N ILE A 839 -31.80 -14.08 12.31
CA ILE A 839 -31.47 -15.26 11.48
C ILE A 839 -32.63 -16.25 11.48
N GLY A 840 -33.07 -16.68 10.28
CA GLY A 840 -34.21 -17.59 10.12
C GLY A 840 -35.54 -17.05 10.68
N GLY A 841 -35.67 -15.71 10.79
CA GLY A 841 -36.83 -15.06 11.40
C GLY A 841 -36.86 -15.07 12.93
N GLN A 842 -35.83 -15.60 13.60
CA GLN A 842 -35.67 -15.51 15.05
C GLN A 842 -34.80 -14.29 15.41
N VAL A 843 -35.28 -13.46 16.35
CA VAL A 843 -34.52 -12.30 16.85
C VAL A 843 -33.33 -12.79 17.67
N THR A 844 -32.14 -12.32 17.30
CA THR A 844 -30.87 -12.66 17.94
C THR A 844 -29.99 -11.40 18.06
N SER A 845 -28.72 -11.59 18.34
CA SER A 845 -27.69 -10.57 18.16
C SER A 845 -26.44 -11.19 17.55
N ASN A 846 -25.56 -10.34 17.03
CA ASN A 846 -24.31 -10.77 16.45
C ASN A 846 -23.22 -9.71 16.72
N PHE A 847 -21.98 -10.03 16.39
CA PHE A 847 -20.80 -9.20 16.59
C PHE A 847 -20.05 -9.01 15.27
N THR A 848 -19.26 -7.94 15.18
CA THR A 848 -18.22 -7.81 14.14
C THR A 848 -17.04 -8.73 14.45
N ASP A 849 -16.03 -8.77 13.58
CA ASP A 849 -14.67 -9.02 14.06
C ASP A 849 -14.24 -7.96 15.08
N GLY A 850 -13.16 -8.22 15.81
CA GLY A 850 -12.54 -7.22 16.67
C GLY A 850 -11.46 -6.43 15.93
N VAL A 851 -11.10 -5.28 16.47
CA VAL A 851 -9.91 -4.52 16.03
C VAL A 851 -9.14 -4.07 17.26
N GLU A 852 -7.83 -4.23 17.22
CA GLU A 852 -6.91 -3.76 18.25
C GLU A 852 -6.14 -2.52 17.77
N LEU A 853 -6.02 -1.52 18.63
CA LEU A 853 -5.22 -0.33 18.41
C LEU A 853 -4.30 -0.11 19.62
N THR A 854 -3.00 -0.04 19.36
CA THR A 854 -2.03 0.45 20.35
C THR A 854 -1.91 1.96 20.21
N PHE A 855 -2.12 2.65 21.32
CA PHE A 855 -2.05 4.10 21.37
C PHE A 855 -0.63 4.58 21.66
N ARG A 856 -0.24 5.69 21.04
CA ARG A 856 1.08 6.34 21.18
C ARG A 856 0.98 7.74 21.79
#